data_AF-A0A0L8AL71-F1
#
_entry.id   AF-A0A0L8AL71-F1
#
_cell.length_a   1.000
_cell.length_b   1.000
_cell.length_c   1.000
_cell.angle_alpha   90.00
_cell.angle_beta   90.00
_cell.angle_gamma   90.00
#
_symmetry.space_group_name_H-M   'P 1'
#
loop_
_entity.id
_entity.type
_entity.pdbx_description
1 polymer ?
#
loop_
_entity_poly.entity_id
_entity_poly.type
_entity_poly.pdbx_seq_one_letter_code
_entity_poly.pdbx_strand_id
1 'polypeptide(L)'
;MKNLKKALYILALLFPVTLFAQKEIVIEPANITMEVGQKKQITAYVMENGKKLNDPINLLSRARRSLSIDSTMMAHAIQPGTYDIVAVADGVRKNFQIKVNYPAIAEVKIDDIPQKIYAGTSVALKYHVIDKSGATRDDVDVQFSSMYTNIAEVDDFGTVNTLIPGKATITVKAENVTNTITVNVVSNPIVKIQLEAEMNTARTGDVFHFKAKALDKNGKIVPDAPIFYSFSGVADNTSQSASGLIKNDGRFVADEAGRYTVTASCGVASASKTLKITPREVTRKIEMVGQGSVNDKHTSDFWVWEGIDGRDYAVTGTWGADGTAYFWDVTDPSNISKIDSVQVDARTVNDVKISEDGKICVISREGASDRKNGLVIIDVSNPRDVEIISRFDENMTGGVHNVFISGDYLYALSGGQKYYIIDIKDPKNPRAVSKFELDTPGHSIHDVWVEDGIAYSSNWADGIQLVDVGNGIAGGSPENPKQFASYAYPNKANHASFPFRSPSTGKFYVIGGDEIFPYGLNTGKGGVNMAGGYLHVVDFTDLENPEEVARFEIPYAGSHNYWIEGETLYVAFYNAGVRVVDLSGELMGDLRKQGREIAWIIPNDANGYTANAPFTWGAQLHKGHVFFSDWNSGLWSAKLEPEKPKNTPIKVK
;
A
#
# COMPACT_ATOMS: atom_id res chain seq x y z
N MET A 1 8.38 -80.34 28.56
CA MET A 1 8.26 -78.98 29.11
C MET A 1 7.28 -78.22 28.20
N LYS A 2 5.98 -78.15 28.52
CA LYS A 2 5.29 -77.06 29.28
C LYS A 2 5.57 -75.69 28.62
N ASN A 3 4.64 -74.91 28.04
CA ASN A 3 3.20 -74.66 28.28
C ASN A 3 2.55 -74.17 26.97
N LEU A 4 1.39 -74.67 26.51
CA LEU A 4 0.00 -74.44 26.92
C LEU A 4 -0.66 -73.18 26.32
N LYS A 5 -1.68 -73.44 25.48
CA LYS A 5 -2.65 -72.54 24.84
C LYS A 5 -3.39 -71.65 25.85
N LYS A 6 -3.65 -70.38 25.48
CA LYS A 6 -4.81 -69.55 25.91
C LYS A 6 -5.16 -68.61 24.74
N ALA A 7 -6.21 -68.90 23.97
CA ALA A 7 -7.60 -68.48 24.18
C ALA A 7 -7.77 -66.95 24.07
N LEU A 8 -8.17 -66.52 22.88
CA LEU A 8 -8.54 -65.15 22.52
C LEU A 8 -9.97 -64.88 23.05
N TYR A 9 -10.13 -63.99 24.02
CA TYR A 9 -11.43 -63.44 24.41
C TYR A 9 -11.56 -62.06 23.78
N ILE A 10 -12.40 -61.93 22.75
CA ILE A 10 -12.88 -60.64 22.24
C ILE A 10 -14.02 -60.21 23.16
N LEU A 11 -13.75 -59.25 24.04
CA LEU A 11 -14.77 -58.57 24.84
C LEU A 11 -15.28 -57.38 24.02
N ALA A 12 -16.43 -57.55 23.36
CA ALA A 12 -17.15 -56.44 22.74
C ALA A 12 -17.82 -55.60 23.83
N LEU A 13 -17.12 -54.54 24.28
CA LEU A 13 -17.71 -53.47 25.09
C LEU A 13 -18.59 -52.61 24.17
N LEU A 14 -19.88 -52.94 24.13
CA LEU A 14 -20.94 -52.04 23.68
C LEU A 14 -21.05 -50.89 24.70
N PHE A 15 -20.27 -49.82 24.48
CA PHE A 15 -20.59 -48.54 25.10
C PHE A 15 -21.88 -48.01 24.47
N PRO A 16 -22.88 -47.56 25.24
CA PRO A 16 -23.97 -46.80 24.69
C PRO A 16 -23.38 -45.52 24.10
N VAL A 17 -23.49 -45.36 22.77
CA VAL A 17 -23.29 -44.08 22.12
C VAL A 17 -24.43 -43.19 22.59
N THR A 18 -24.24 -42.52 23.73
CA THR A 18 -25.01 -41.31 24.02
C THR A 18 -24.68 -40.34 22.90
N LEU A 19 -25.62 -40.13 21.97
CA LEU A 19 -25.61 -38.98 21.09
C LEU A 19 -25.48 -37.75 22.00
N PHE A 20 -24.28 -37.17 22.07
CA PHE A 20 -24.13 -35.84 22.62
C PHE A 20 -25.01 -34.93 21.76
N ALA A 21 -25.93 -34.22 22.40
CA ALA A 21 -26.78 -33.26 21.73
C ALA A 21 -25.89 -32.21 21.05
N GLN A 22 -25.97 -32.11 19.73
CA GLN A 22 -25.19 -31.14 18.98
C GLN A 22 -25.95 -29.81 19.01
N LYS A 23 -25.39 -28.81 19.70
CA LYS A 23 -25.87 -27.43 19.58
C LYS A 23 -25.73 -26.96 18.13
N GLU A 24 -26.73 -26.26 17.62
CA GLU A 24 -26.70 -25.63 16.30
C GLU A 24 -27.14 -24.16 16.38
N ILE A 25 -26.59 -23.30 15.53
CA ILE A 25 -27.05 -21.91 15.39
C ILE A 25 -28.06 -21.83 14.25
N VAL A 26 -29.20 -21.20 14.49
CA VAL A 26 -30.23 -20.89 13.48
C VAL A 26 -30.22 -19.39 13.20
N ILE A 27 -30.24 -19.03 11.92
CA ILE A 27 -30.32 -17.65 11.43
C ILE A 27 -31.66 -17.48 10.72
N GLU A 28 -32.41 -16.44 11.07
CA GLU A 28 -33.74 -16.17 10.51
C GLU A 28 -33.81 -14.76 9.90
N PRO A 29 -34.19 -14.63 8.61
CA PRO A 29 -34.32 -15.70 7.61
C PRO A 29 -32.96 -16.33 7.21
N ALA A 30 -32.98 -17.53 6.64
CA ALA A 30 -31.75 -18.23 6.23
C ALA A 30 -30.97 -17.51 5.11
N ASN A 31 -31.68 -16.81 4.23
CA ASN A 31 -31.10 -15.95 3.20
C ASN A 31 -31.44 -14.51 3.52
N ILE A 32 -30.42 -13.67 3.70
CA ILE A 32 -30.61 -12.27 4.05
C ILE A 32 -30.10 -11.44 2.88
N THR A 33 -31.02 -10.70 2.26
CA THR A 33 -30.70 -9.68 1.28
C THR A 33 -30.95 -8.29 1.86
N MET A 34 -30.10 -7.33 1.49
CA MET A 34 -30.15 -5.93 1.87
C MET A 34 -29.86 -5.03 0.65
N GLU A 35 -30.28 -3.77 0.74
CA GLU A 35 -29.85 -2.70 -0.17
C GLU A 35 -28.74 -1.87 0.49
N VAL A 36 -27.90 -1.22 -0.31
CA VAL A 36 -26.87 -0.29 0.20
C VAL A 36 -27.53 0.81 1.05
N GLY A 37 -26.94 1.11 2.21
CA GLY A 37 -27.45 2.07 3.20
C GLY A 37 -28.52 1.50 4.15
N GLN A 38 -29.03 0.29 3.90
CA GLN A 38 -30.04 -0.33 4.76
C GLN A 38 -29.46 -0.76 6.11
N LYS A 39 -30.25 -0.59 7.17
CA LYS A 39 -30.04 -1.25 8.47
C LYS A 39 -31.05 -2.39 8.64
N LYS A 40 -30.62 -3.54 9.13
CA LYS A 40 -31.49 -4.71 9.29
C LYS A 40 -31.11 -5.51 10.54
N GLN A 41 -32.08 -5.69 11.44
CA GLN A 41 -31.91 -6.53 12.61
C GLN A 41 -31.76 -7.99 12.16
N ILE A 42 -30.68 -8.64 12.58
CA ILE A 42 -30.47 -10.07 12.36
C ILE A 42 -30.97 -10.84 13.55
N THR A 43 -31.77 -11.87 13.30
CA THR A 43 -32.25 -12.80 14.32
C THR A 43 -31.42 -14.08 14.26
N ALA A 44 -30.73 -14.39 15.36
CA ALA A 44 -29.99 -15.62 15.53
C ALA A 44 -30.28 -16.24 16.91
N TYR A 45 -30.33 -17.57 16.99
CA TYR A 45 -30.49 -18.28 18.26
C TYR A 45 -29.87 -19.68 18.20
N VAL A 46 -29.57 -20.26 19.37
CA VAL A 46 -29.03 -21.62 19.50
C VAL A 46 -30.17 -22.60 19.69
N MET A 47 -30.10 -23.75 19.02
CA MET A 47 -30.98 -24.89 19.21
C MET A 47 -30.19 -26.07 19.77
N GLU A 48 -30.80 -26.80 20.69
CA GLU A 48 -30.31 -28.09 21.20
C GLU A 48 -31.51 -29.04 21.38
N ASN A 49 -31.45 -30.24 20.80
CA ASN A 49 -32.54 -31.22 20.85
C ASN A 49 -33.93 -30.68 20.44
N GLY A 50 -33.97 -29.80 19.43
CA GLY A 50 -35.22 -29.20 18.95
C GLY A 50 -35.81 -28.11 19.87
N LYS A 51 -35.07 -27.65 20.89
CA LYS A 51 -35.47 -26.54 21.76
C LYS A 51 -34.55 -25.33 21.57
N LYS A 52 -35.15 -24.15 21.56
CA LYS A 52 -34.44 -22.86 21.51
C LYS A 52 -33.83 -22.57 22.87
N LEU A 53 -32.52 -22.31 22.88
CA LEU A 53 -31.76 -21.87 24.04
C LEU A 53 -31.62 -20.33 24.02
N ASN A 54 -31.44 -19.75 25.20
CA ASN A 54 -31.11 -18.32 25.38
C ASN A 54 -29.60 -18.08 25.48
N ASP A 55 -28.81 -18.89 24.77
CA ASP A 55 -27.36 -18.74 24.74
C ASP A 55 -27.00 -17.43 24.00
N PRO A 56 -26.06 -16.62 24.53
CA PRO A 56 -25.63 -15.40 23.87
C PRO A 56 -24.92 -15.74 22.55
N ILE A 57 -25.24 -14.99 21.50
CA ILE A 57 -24.64 -15.12 20.18
C ILE A 57 -23.92 -13.83 19.83
N ASN A 58 -22.75 -13.95 19.24
CA ASN A 58 -22.06 -12.85 18.60
C ASN A 58 -22.03 -13.07 17.08
N LEU A 59 -22.40 -12.04 16.34
CA LEU A 59 -22.28 -12.02 14.88
C LEU A 59 -21.05 -11.20 14.50
N LEU A 60 -20.16 -11.81 13.73
CA LEU A 60 -18.91 -11.20 13.31
C LEU A 60 -18.87 -11.14 11.79
N SER A 61 -18.89 -9.92 11.25
CA SER A 61 -18.56 -9.68 9.85
C SER A 61 -17.05 -9.69 9.66
N ARG A 62 -16.58 -10.40 8.62
CA ARG A 62 -15.18 -10.34 8.16
C ARG A 62 -14.93 -9.15 7.25
N ALA A 63 -15.96 -8.60 6.62
CA ALA A 63 -15.90 -7.45 5.72
C ALA A 63 -16.48 -6.21 6.41
N ARG A 64 -15.97 -5.85 7.59
CA ARG A 64 -16.54 -4.79 8.46
C ARG A 64 -16.67 -3.43 7.78
N ARG A 65 -15.86 -3.17 6.74
CA ARG A 65 -15.89 -1.94 5.92
C ARG A 65 -17.04 -1.91 4.90
N SER A 66 -17.59 -3.07 4.57
CA SER A 66 -18.61 -3.23 3.52
C SER A 66 -19.96 -3.65 4.08
N LEU A 67 -19.97 -4.42 5.17
CA LEU A 67 -21.15 -4.79 5.94
C LEU A 67 -20.74 -4.95 7.40
N SER A 68 -21.19 -4.04 8.27
CA SER A 68 -20.92 -4.13 9.71
C SER A 68 -22.12 -4.69 10.46
N ILE A 69 -21.88 -5.33 11.60
CA ILE A 69 -22.92 -5.81 12.51
C ILE A 69 -22.54 -5.35 13.91
N ASP A 70 -23.45 -4.62 14.58
CA ASP A 70 -23.21 -4.13 15.93
C ASP A 70 -23.48 -5.20 17.01
N SER A 71 -23.20 -4.86 18.27
CA SER A 71 -23.43 -5.76 19.41
C SER A 71 -24.91 -6.09 19.66
N THR A 72 -25.83 -5.37 19.04
CA THR A 72 -27.28 -5.64 19.09
C THR A 72 -27.72 -6.52 17.92
N MET A 73 -26.80 -7.01 17.10
CA MET A 73 -27.04 -7.77 15.87
C MET A 73 -27.74 -6.95 14.76
N MET A 74 -27.60 -5.62 14.79
CA MET A 74 -28.04 -4.77 13.68
C MET A 74 -26.99 -4.80 12.57
N ALA A 75 -27.36 -5.30 11.39
CA ALA A 75 -26.51 -5.23 10.21
C ALA A 75 -26.66 -3.88 9.50
N HIS A 76 -25.55 -3.31 9.05
CA HIS A 76 -25.48 -2.06 8.29
C HIS A 76 -24.79 -2.32 6.95
N ALA A 77 -25.54 -2.24 5.85
CA ALA A 77 -25.02 -2.43 4.51
C ALA A 77 -24.34 -1.15 4.00
N ILE A 78 -23.03 -1.21 3.75
CA ILE A 78 -22.21 -0.06 3.34
C ILE A 78 -21.85 -0.18 1.85
N GLN A 79 -21.46 -1.37 1.40
CA GLN A 79 -21.11 -1.65 0.01
C GLN A 79 -21.92 -2.85 -0.52
N PRO A 80 -22.15 -2.91 -1.84
CA PRO A 80 -22.77 -4.05 -2.49
C PRO A 80 -21.82 -5.25 -2.57
N GLY A 81 -22.37 -6.46 -2.50
CA GLY A 81 -21.60 -7.70 -2.55
C GLY A 81 -22.24 -8.82 -1.74
N THR A 82 -21.54 -9.94 -1.63
CA THR A 82 -21.95 -11.06 -0.78
C THR A 82 -20.92 -11.24 0.33
N TYR A 83 -21.36 -11.15 1.59
CA TYR A 83 -20.45 -11.11 2.74
C TYR A 83 -20.68 -12.30 3.67
N ASP A 84 -19.59 -12.98 4.01
CA ASP A 84 -19.58 -14.06 5.01
C ASP A 84 -19.64 -13.48 6.43
N ILE A 85 -20.65 -13.92 7.17
CA ILE A 85 -20.84 -13.62 8.59
C ILE A 85 -20.61 -14.90 9.39
N VAL A 86 -19.88 -14.76 10.49
CA VAL A 86 -19.64 -15.83 11.46
C VAL A 86 -20.52 -15.58 12.68
N ALA A 87 -21.45 -16.49 12.94
CA ALA A 87 -22.18 -16.55 14.20
C ALA A 87 -21.45 -17.48 15.16
N VAL A 88 -21.21 -17.01 16.39
CA VAL A 88 -20.52 -17.74 17.44
C VAL A 88 -21.38 -17.76 18.70
N ALA A 89 -21.56 -18.95 19.26
CA ALA A 89 -22.14 -19.19 20.57
C ALA A 89 -21.27 -20.20 21.32
N ASP A 90 -21.57 -20.47 22.59
CA ASP A 90 -20.78 -21.40 23.40
C ASP A 90 -20.69 -22.80 22.76
N GLY A 91 -19.48 -23.20 22.39
CA GLY A 91 -19.17 -24.49 21.76
C GLY A 91 -19.64 -24.67 20.30
N VAL A 92 -20.25 -23.68 19.67
CA VAL A 92 -20.79 -23.80 18.29
C VAL A 92 -20.51 -22.55 17.43
N ARG A 93 -20.19 -22.78 16.16
CA ARG A 93 -20.00 -21.74 15.15
C ARG A 93 -20.80 -22.05 13.89
N LYS A 94 -21.31 -21.02 13.21
CA LYS A 94 -21.96 -21.15 11.91
C LYS A 94 -21.61 -19.98 11.00
N ASN A 95 -21.23 -20.28 9.77
CA ASN A 95 -21.08 -19.27 8.73
C ASN A 95 -22.39 -19.15 7.95
N PHE A 96 -22.76 -17.93 7.59
CA PHE A 96 -23.86 -17.65 6.65
C PHE A 96 -23.52 -16.40 5.85
N GLN A 97 -24.28 -16.13 4.79
CA GLN A 97 -24.03 -15.01 3.90
C GLN A 97 -25.14 -13.97 3.96
N ILE A 98 -24.75 -12.71 3.89
CA ILE A 98 -25.66 -11.59 3.65
C ILE A 98 -25.32 -11.02 2.27
N LYS A 99 -26.31 -10.95 1.38
CA LYS A 99 -26.16 -10.31 0.07
C LYS A 99 -26.63 -8.86 0.16
N VAL A 100 -25.77 -7.92 -0.18
CA VAL A 100 -26.12 -6.53 -0.41
C VAL A 100 -26.22 -6.33 -1.93
N ASN A 101 -27.40 -5.96 -2.42
CA ASN A 101 -27.62 -5.74 -3.84
C ASN A 101 -26.89 -4.49 -4.32
N TYR A 102 -26.42 -4.56 -5.56
CA TYR A 102 -25.96 -3.38 -6.28
C TYR A 102 -27.14 -2.45 -6.59
N PRO A 103 -27.02 -1.13 -6.34
CA PRO A 103 -28.03 -0.18 -6.77
C PRO A 103 -28.22 -0.22 -8.30
N ALA A 104 -29.44 0.01 -8.77
CA ALA A 104 -29.72 0.06 -10.20
C ALA A 104 -28.99 1.21 -10.89
N ILE A 105 -28.63 1.04 -12.17
CA ILE A 105 -27.97 2.09 -12.95
C ILE A 105 -28.93 3.27 -13.16
N ALA A 106 -28.43 4.47 -12.91
CA ALA A 106 -29.14 5.73 -13.11
C ALA A 106 -28.74 6.38 -14.43
N GLU A 107 -27.44 6.41 -14.74
CA GLU A 107 -26.90 7.13 -15.89
C GLU A 107 -25.66 6.42 -16.46
N VAL A 108 -25.49 6.52 -17.77
CA VAL A 108 -24.18 6.33 -18.41
C VAL A 108 -23.70 7.69 -18.86
N LYS A 109 -22.74 8.27 -18.15
CA LYS A 109 -22.21 9.59 -18.45
C LYS A 109 -21.03 9.45 -19.39
N ILE A 110 -20.95 10.27 -20.44
CA ILE A 110 -19.82 10.31 -21.36
C ILE A 110 -19.15 11.67 -21.20
N ASP A 111 -17.85 11.67 -20.92
CA ASP A 111 -17.07 12.86 -20.62
C ASP A 111 -16.21 13.30 -21.82
N ASP A 112 -15.80 14.57 -21.80
CA ASP A 112 -14.78 15.13 -22.70
C ASP A 112 -14.98 14.88 -24.21
N ILE A 113 -16.22 14.92 -24.71
CA ILE A 113 -16.50 14.70 -26.15
C ILE A 113 -15.86 15.83 -26.98
N PRO A 114 -14.88 15.55 -27.86
CA PRO A 114 -14.27 16.61 -28.65
C PRO A 114 -15.29 17.20 -29.62
N GLN A 115 -15.39 18.54 -29.67
CA GLN A 115 -16.30 19.24 -30.61
C GLN A 115 -15.99 18.95 -32.08
N LYS A 116 -14.76 18.50 -32.35
CA LYS A 116 -14.19 18.29 -33.66
C LYS A 116 -13.20 17.15 -33.59
N ILE A 117 -13.34 16.18 -34.48
CA ILE A 117 -12.42 15.05 -34.62
C ILE A 117 -11.97 14.98 -36.08
N TYR A 118 -10.67 14.82 -36.32
CA TYR A 118 -10.13 14.77 -37.67
C TYR A 118 -10.30 13.37 -38.28
N ALA A 119 -10.74 13.31 -39.54
CA ALA A 119 -10.87 12.04 -40.26
C ALA A 119 -9.54 11.24 -40.28
N GLY A 120 -9.64 9.92 -40.16
CA GLY A 120 -8.49 9.02 -40.08
C GLY A 120 -7.80 8.99 -38.72
N THR A 121 -8.37 9.63 -37.69
CA THR A 121 -7.85 9.58 -36.31
C THR A 121 -8.79 8.77 -35.41
N SER A 122 -8.30 8.37 -34.24
CA SER A 122 -9.09 7.69 -33.22
C SER A 122 -9.27 8.55 -31.98
N VAL A 123 -10.31 8.26 -31.19
CA VAL A 123 -10.51 8.85 -29.86
C VAL A 123 -11.09 7.78 -28.92
N ALA A 124 -10.49 7.60 -27.75
CA ALA A 124 -11.07 6.75 -26.72
C ALA A 124 -12.13 7.54 -25.96
N LEU A 125 -13.35 7.00 -25.88
CA LEU A 125 -14.42 7.61 -25.10
C LEU A 125 -14.15 7.39 -23.61
N LYS A 126 -14.19 8.47 -22.83
CA LYS A 126 -14.25 8.40 -21.37
C LYS A 126 -15.71 8.36 -20.95
N TYR A 127 -16.07 7.41 -20.09
CA TYR A 127 -17.43 7.27 -19.62
C TYR A 127 -17.44 6.74 -18.18
N HIS A 128 -18.54 7.02 -17.47
CA HIS A 128 -18.82 6.50 -16.15
C HIS A 128 -20.23 5.91 -16.12
N VAL A 129 -20.37 4.69 -15.59
CA VAL A 129 -21.67 4.09 -15.29
C VAL A 129 -22.01 4.46 -13.86
N ILE A 130 -23.03 5.28 -13.66
CA ILE A 130 -23.41 5.83 -12.35
C ILE A 130 -24.71 5.18 -11.90
N ASP A 131 -24.72 4.66 -10.68
CA ASP A 131 -25.91 4.06 -10.08
C ASP A 131 -26.80 5.07 -9.34
N LYS A 132 -27.97 4.63 -8.88
CA LYS A 132 -28.94 5.48 -8.17
C LYS A 132 -28.45 6.00 -6.81
N SER A 133 -27.37 5.46 -6.26
CA SER A 133 -26.72 6.00 -5.06
C SER A 133 -25.70 7.10 -5.38
N GLY A 134 -25.37 7.29 -6.67
CA GLY A 134 -24.35 8.22 -7.14
C GLY A 134 -22.96 7.58 -7.25
N ALA A 135 -22.81 6.27 -6.99
CA ALA A 135 -21.54 5.58 -7.10
C ALA A 135 -21.24 5.20 -8.56
N THR A 136 -19.96 5.24 -8.93
CA THR A 136 -19.49 4.69 -10.21
C THR A 136 -19.38 3.17 -10.13
N ARG A 137 -19.76 2.48 -11.20
CA ARG A 137 -19.85 1.02 -11.31
C ARG A 137 -18.91 0.51 -12.38
N ASP A 138 -17.99 -0.37 -11.97
CA ASP A 138 -16.99 -0.99 -12.85
C ASP A 138 -17.30 -2.47 -13.15
N ASP A 139 -18.34 -3.03 -12.55
CA ASP A 139 -18.77 -4.42 -12.69
C ASP A 139 -19.82 -4.63 -13.80
N VAL A 140 -20.15 -3.56 -14.54
CA VAL A 140 -21.20 -3.56 -15.55
C VAL A 140 -20.60 -3.61 -16.95
N ASP A 141 -21.01 -4.60 -17.74
CA ASP A 141 -20.64 -4.68 -19.16
C ASP A 141 -21.27 -3.50 -19.94
N VAL A 142 -20.42 -2.75 -20.63
CA VAL A 142 -20.83 -1.62 -21.46
C VAL A 142 -20.74 -1.99 -22.94
N GLN A 143 -21.80 -1.69 -23.69
CA GLN A 143 -21.92 -1.97 -25.11
C GLN A 143 -21.85 -0.67 -25.91
N PHE A 144 -21.06 -0.68 -26.98
CA PHE A 144 -20.91 0.44 -27.90
C PHE A 144 -21.54 0.12 -29.26
N SER A 145 -22.09 1.13 -29.90
CA SER A 145 -22.55 1.02 -31.28
C SER A 145 -22.48 2.35 -32.00
N SER A 146 -22.27 2.31 -33.32
CA SER A 146 -22.25 3.49 -34.18
C SER A 146 -23.34 3.43 -35.23
N MET A 147 -24.09 4.52 -35.34
CA MET A 147 -24.89 4.81 -36.52
C MET A 147 -24.00 5.56 -37.52
N TYR A 148 -23.98 5.09 -38.78
CA TYR A 148 -23.10 5.57 -39.84
C TYR A 148 -21.63 5.12 -39.69
N THR A 149 -21.42 3.81 -39.66
CA THR A 149 -20.08 3.17 -39.56
C THR A 149 -19.13 3.59 -40.67
N ASN A 150 -19.63 4.00 -41.83
CA ASN A 150 -18.81 4.56 -42.91
C ASN A 150 -18.15 5.91 -42.56
N ILE A 151 -18.64 6.63 -41.53
CA ILE A 151 -18.11 7.91 -41.03
C ILE A 151 -17.22 7.67 -39.80
N ALA A 152 -17.73 6.93 -38.82
CA ALA A 152 -16.97 6.54 -37.63
C ALA A 152 -17.46 5.18 -37.11
N GLU A 153 -16.51 4.32 -36.77
CA GLU A 153 -16.74 3.04 -36.13
C GLU A 153 -16.35 3.15 -34.65
N VAL A 154 -16.97 2.35 -33.79
CA VAL A 154 -16.60 2.22 -32.38
C VAL A 154 -16.36 0.76 -32.08
N ASP A 155 -15.24 0.46 -31.44
CA ASP A 155 -14.94 -0.91 -30.99
C ASP A 155 -15.57 -1.22 -29.63
N ASP A 156 -15.46 -2.48 -29.22
CA ASP A 156 -16.02 -2.97 -27.95
C ASP A 156 -15.37 -2.33 -26.71
N PHE A 157 -14.24 -1.64 -26.88
CA PHE A 157 -13.52 -0.95 -25.81
C PHE A 157 -13.82 0.56 -25.79
N GLY A 158 -14.72 1.06 -26.64
CA GLY A 158 -15.11 2.46 -26.69
C GLY A 158 -14.14 3.36 -27.47
N THR A 159 -13.25 2.78 -28.30
CA THR A 159 -12.40 3.57 -29.20
C THR A 159 -13.16 3.88 -30.49
N VAL A 160 -13.38 5.17 -30.74
CA VAL A 160 -14.02 5.67 -31.95
C VAL A 160 -12.97 5.91 -33.02
N ASN A 161 -13.00 5.11 -34.09
CA ASN A 161 -12.13 5.24 -35.26
C ASN A 161 -12.87 6.02 -36.35
N THR A 162 -12.36 7.18 -36.74
CA THR A 162 -13.00 8.05 -37.74
C THR A 162 -12.44 7.81 -39.14
N LEU A 163 -13.30 7.79 -40.15
CA LEU A 163 -12.95 7.41 -41.52
C LEU A 163 -13.03 8.60 -42.48
N ILE A 164 -14.22 9.18 -42.65
CA ILE A 164 -14.48 10.29 -43.58
C ILE A 164 -15.22 11.43 -42.88
N PRO A 165 -15.15 12.67 -43.41
CA PRO A 165 -15.89 13.80 -42.84
C PRO A 165 -17.41 13.56 -42.85
N GLY A 166 -18.06 13.94 -41.76
CA GLY A 166 -19.49 13.73 -41.56
C GLY A 166 -19.86 13.70 -40.08
N LYS A 167 -21.10 13.34 -39.79
CA LYS A 167 -21.58 13.13 -38.41
C LYS A 167 -21.97 11.68 -38.22
N ALA A 168 -21.46 11.06 -37.16
CA ALA A 168 -21.85 9.73 -36.72
C ALA A 168 -22.45 9.82 -35.33
N THR A 169 -23.37 8.91 -35.02
CA THR A 169 -24.02 8.87 -33.71
C THR A 169 -23.52 7.64 -32.96
N ILE A 170 -22.84 7.83 -31.84
CA ILE A 170 -22.34 6.75 -31.00
C ILE A 170 -23.29 6.55 -29.83
N THR A 171 -23.71 5.31 -29.59
CA THR A 171 -24.54 4.93 -28.45
C THR A 171 -23.74 4.05 -27.51
N VAL A 172 -23.75 4.43 -26.23
CA VAL A 172 -23.15 3.70 -25.11
C VAL A 172 -24.29 3.16 -24.25
N LYS A 173 -24.28 1.87 -23.96
CA LYS A 173 -25.34 1.18 -23.23
C LYS A 173 -24.77 0.39 -22.06
N ALA A 174 -25.32 0.60 -20.87
CA ALA A 174 -25.05 -0.21 -19.68
C ALA A 174 -26.39 -0.75 -19.15
N GLU A 175 -26.55 -2.08 -19.11
CA GLU A 175 -27.82 -2.74 -18.82
C GLU A 175 -28.98 -2.21 -19.70
N ASN A 176 -29.95 -1.52 -19.12
CA ASN A 176 -31.10 -0.91 -19.81
C ASN A 176 -30.97 0.61 -19.98
N VAL A 177 -29.87 1.21 -19.54
CA VAL A 177 -29.61 2.65 -19.62
C VAL A 177 -28.71 2.92 -20.83
N THR A 178 -29.08 3.91 -21.63
CA THR A 178 -28.34 4.29 -22.85
C THR A 178 -28.06 5.77 -22.85
N ASN A 179 -26.88 6.15 -23.33
CA ASN A 179 -26.55 7.52 -23.68
C ASN A 179 -26.02 7.56 -25.12
N THR A 180 -26.30 8.65 -25.81
CA THR A 180 -25.99 8.81 -27.23
C THR A 180 -25.33 10.15 -27.47
N ILE A 181 -24.23 10.14 -28.23
CA ILE A 181 -23.46 11.32 -28.58
C ILE A 181 -23.34 11.45 -30.10
N THR A 182 -23.16 12.69 -30.58
CA THR A 182 -22.85 12.94 -31.98
C THR A 182 -21.37 13.29 -32.12
N VAL A 183 -20.66 12.49 -32.91
CA VAL A 183 -19.26 12.70 -33.27
C VAL A 183 -19.21 13.50 -34.58
N ASN A 184 -18.56 14.67 -34.55
CA ASN A 184 -18.40 15.55 -35.70
C ASN A 184 -17.02 15.36 -36.34
N VAL A 185 -16.97 14.57 -37.40
CA VAL A 185 -15.74 14.26 -38.15
C VAL A 185 -15.52 15.31 -39.23
N VAL A 186 -14.36 15.94 -39.21
CA VAL A 186 -13.95 16.95 -40.20
C VAL A 186 -12.78 16.48 -41.04
N SER A 187 -12.53 17.15 -42.16
CA SER A 187 -11.34 16.86 -42.98
C SER A 187 -10.06 17.06 -42.17
N ASN A 188 -9.13 16.12 -42.30
CA ASN A 188 -7.84 16.14 -41.63
C ASN A 188 -6.82 16.97 -42.45
N PRO A 189 -6.40 18.14 -41.98
CA PRO A 189 -5.44 18.99 -42.70
C PRO A 189 -3.99 18.53 -42.54
N ILE A 190 -3.73 17.58 -41.64
CA ILE A 190 -2.38 17.19 -41.20
C ILE A 190 -1.75 16.28 -42.24
N VAL A 191 -0.56 16.65 -42.71
CA VAL A 191 0.20 15.87 -43.69
C VAL A 191 1.59 15.48 -43.18
N LYS A 192 2.04 16.07 -42.06
CA LYS A 192 3.39 15.81 -41.51
C LYS A 192 3.39 15.93 -39.99
N ILE A 193 4.14 15.04 -39.33
CA ILE A 193 4.54 15.19 -37.93
C ILE A 193 6.00 15.65 -37.89
N GLN A 194 6.29 16.63 -37.05
CA GLN A 194 7.65 16.99 -36.64
C GLN A 194 7.86 16.47 -35.22
N LEU A 195 8.80 15.55 -35.05
CA LEU A 195 9.14 14.96 -33.75
C LEU A 195 10.52 15.44 -33.31
N GLU A 196 10.58 16.06 -32.13
CA GLU A 196 11.78 16.53 -31.47
C GLU A 196 12.07 15.64 -30.25
N ALA A 197 13.35 15.43 -29.97
CA ALA A 197 13.84 14.72 -28.79
C ALA A 197 15.12 15.40 -28.32
N GLU A 198 15.27 15.54 -27.01
CA GLU A 198 16.38 16.24 -26.37
C GLU A 198 17.71 15.49 -26.54
N MET A 199 17.65 14.15 -26.50
CA MET A 199 18.80 13.26 -26.59
C MET A 199 18.44 12.02 -27.41
N ASN A 200 19.46 11.30 -27.89
CA ASN A 200 19.32 10.01 -28.59
C ASN A 200 19.90 8.81 -27.83
N THR A 201 20.43 9.04 -26.61
CA THR A 201 20.98 8.01 -25.72
C THR A 201 20.61 8.30 -24.28
N ALA A 202 20.31 7.26 -23.49
CA ALA A 202 20.25 7.34 -22.02
C ALA A 202 20.36 5.93 -21.41
N ARG A 203 20.09 5.82 -20.11
CA ARG A 203 20.09 4.54 -19.38
C ARG A 203 18.67 4.02 -19.19
N THR A 204 18.55 2.74 -18.82
CA THR A 204 17.28 2.18 -18.35
C THR A 204 16.72 3.02 -17.20
N GLY A 205 15.41 3.26 -17.22
CA GLY A 205 14.72 4.09 -16.23
C GLY A 205 14.90 5.61 -16.36
N ASP A 206 15.78 6.14 -17.23
CA ASP A 206 15.79 7.59 -17.51
C ASP A 206 14.55 7.96 -18.35
N VAL A 207 13.82 9.02 -17.95
CA VAL A 207 12.61 9.49 -18.64
C VAL A 207 12.97 10.49 -19.74
N PHE A 208 12.60 10.15 -20.98
CA PHE A 208 12.77 11.00 -22.15
C PHE A 208 11.52 11.80 -22.44
N HIS A 209 11.69 13.05 -22.87
CA HIS A 209 10.59 13.90 -23.29
C HIS A 209 10.62 14.12 -24.80
N PHE A 210 9.64 13.55 -25.49
CA PHE A 210 9.39 13.79 -26.90
C PHE A 210 8.40 14.95 -27.08
N LYS A 211 8.68 15.83 -28.04
CA LYS A 211 7.79 16.93 -28.41
C LYS A 211 7.42 16.79 -29.88
N ALA A 212 6.14 16.55 -30.15
CA ALA A 212 5.62 16.43 -31.49
C ALA A 212 4.76 17.64 -31.88
N LYS A 213 4.81 18.03 -33.16
CA LYS A 213 3.95 19.04 -33.76
C LYS A 213 3.36 18.49 -35.06
N ALA A 214 2.05 18.66 -35.25
CA ALA A 214 1.37 18.33 -36.49
C ALA A 214 1.36 19.54 -37.42
N LEU A 215 1.66 19.33 -38.71
CA LEU A 215 1.77 20.37 -39.72
C LEU A 215 0.81 20.11 -40.89
N ASP A 216 0.20 21.18 -41.40
CA ASP A 216 -0.57 21.16 -42.63
C ASP A 216 0.32 21.18 -43.89
N LYS A 217 -0.31 21.11 -45.07
CA LYS A 217 0.38 21.14 -46.37
C LYS A 217 1.22 22.39 -46.63
N ASN A 218 0.97 23.49 -45.91
CA ASN A 218 1.72 24.74 -46.02
C ASN A 218 2.82 24.84 -44.94
N GLY A 219 2.99 23.80 -44.12
CA GLY A 219 3.94 23.79 -43.01
C GLY A 219 3.46 24.54 -41.75
N LYS A 220 2.18 24.90 -41.66
CA LYS A 220 1.61 25.58 -40.49
C LYS A 220 1.21 24.56 -39.42
N ILE A 221 1.45 24.88 -38.15
CA ILE A 221 1.06 24.04 -37.01
C ILE A 221 -0.47 23.92 -36.91
N VAL A 222 -0.94 22.70 -36.70
CA VAL A 222 -2.32 22.36 -36.36
C VAL A 222 -2.37 22.08 -34.85
N PRO A 223 -2.77 23.06 -34.01
CA PRO A 223 -2.58 22.99 -32.56
C PRO A 223 -3.51 22.00 -31.86
N ASP A 224 -4.67 21.69 -32.45
CA ASP A 224 -5.69 20.78 -31.94
C ASP A 224 -5.54 19.35 -32.49
N ALA A 225 -4.36 19.01 -33.04
CA ALA A 225 -4.09 17.69 -33.59
C ALA A 225 -3.96 16.63 -32.48
N PRO A 226 -4.72 15.51 -32.55
CA PRO A 226 -4.58 14.41 -31.61
C PRO A 226 -3.35 13.56 -31.98
N ILE A 227 -2.20 13.88 -31.37
CA ILE A 227 -0.96 13.14 -31.60
C ILE A 227 -0.89 11.94 -30.65
N PHE A 228 -0.67 10.75 -31.23
CA PHE A 228 -0.47 9.50 -30.52
C PHE A 228 0.99 9.09 -30.53
N TYR A 229 1.50 8.68 -29.37
CA TYR A 229 2.84 8.15 -29.23
C TYR A 229 2.82 6.63 -29.09
N SER A 230 3.76 5.96 -29.75
CA SER A 230 4.00 4.53 -29.64
C SER A 230 5.50 4.24 -29.69
N PHE A 231 5.90 3.03 -29.32
CA PHE A 231 7.28 2.60 -29.47
C PHE A 231 7.39 1.15 -29.93
N SER A 232 8.53 0.82 -30.54
CA SER A 232 9.01 -0.55 -30.72
C SER A 232 10.43 -0.65 -30.17
N GLY A 233 10.79 -1.79 -29.58
CA GLY A 233 12.08 -1.98 -28.92
C GLY A 233 12.69 -3.33 -29.23
N VAL A 234 14.01 -3.36 -29.41
CA VAL A 234 14.82 -4.57 -29.56
C VAL A 234 15.88 -4.56 -28.46
N ALA A 235 15.83 -5.54 -27.56
CA ALA A 235 16.71 -5.62 -26.41
C ALA A 235 18.12 -6.02 -26.86
N ASP A 236 19.13 -5.63 -26.08
CA ASP A 236 20.52 -6.08 -26.31
C ASP A 236 20.75 -7.54 -25.87
N ASN A 237 19.80 -8.12 -25.12
CA ASN A 237 19.83 -9.50 -24.66
C ASN A 237 19.23 -10.46 -25.73
N THR A 238 19.00 -11.73 -25.37
CA THR A 238 18.44 -12.72 -26.29
C THR A 238 16.94 -12.55 -26.59
N SER A 239 16.26 -11.60 -25.92
CA SER A 239 14.87 -11.24 -26.20
C SER A 239 14.78 -10.46 -27.52
N GLN A 240 13.79 -10.78 -28.34
CA GLN A 240 13.51 -10.04 -29.58
C GLN A 240 12.64 -8.79 -29.34
N SER A 241 12.11 -8.61 -28.13
CA SER A 241 11.35 -7.43 -27.73
C SER A 241 11.98 -6.77 -26.50
N ALA A 242 12.00 -5.44 -26.48
CA ALA A 242 12.39 -4.65 -25.31
C ALA A 242 11.15 -3.97 -24.71
N SER A 243 10.96 -4.12 -23.41
CA SER A 243 9.85 -3.52 -22.67
C SER A 243 10.11 -2.05 -22.31
N GLY A 244 9.05 -1.30 -22.06
CA GLY A 244 9.08 0.13 -21.72
C GLY A 244 7.67 0.71 -21.64
N LEU A 245 7.59 2.00 -21.31
CA LEU A 245 6.33 2.74 -21.19
C LEU A 245 6.45 4.06 -21.96
N ILE A 246 5.42 4.39 -22.75
CA ILE A 246 5.27 5.70 -23.37
C ILE A 246 3.90 6.28 -23.00
N LYS A 247 3.89 7.53 -22.54
CA LYS A 247 2.68 8.30 -22.28
C LYS A 247 2.36 9.20 -23.47
N ASN A 248 1.08 9.55 -23.62
CA ASN A 248 0.62 10.41 -24.72
C ASN A 248 1.10 11.88 -24.59
N ASP A 249 1.65 12.27 -23.45
CA ASP A 249 2.35 13.55 -23.26
C ASP A 249 3.79 13.53 -23.83
N GLY A 250 4.24 12.40 -24.38
CA GLY A 250 5.57 12.23 -24.97
C GLY A 250 6.64 11.77 -23.98
N ARG A 251 6.30 11.52 -22.71
CA ARG A 251 7.23 10.87 -21.77
C ARG A 251 7.44 9.41 -22.15
N PHE A 252 8.70 8.99 -22.28
CA PHE A 252 9.10 7.62 -22.58
C PHE A 252 10.15 7.12 -21.59
N VAL A 253 10.00 5.89 -21.11
CA VAL A 253 11.00 5.20 -20.28
C VAL A 253 11.23 3.78 -20.81
N ALA A 254 12.48 3.38 -20.86
CA ALA A 254 12.89 2.04 -21.24
C ALA A 254 13.16 1.19 -20.00
N ASP A 255 12.58 -0.01 -19.98
CA ASP A 255 12.81 -0.99 -18.91
C ASP A 255 14.11 -1.78 -19.15
N GLU A 256 14.50 -1.97 -20.41
CA GLU A 256 15.65 -2.80 -20.78
C GLU A 256 16.67 -2.04 -21.64
N ALA A 257 17.93 -2.46 -21.59
CA ALA A 257 18.95 -1.96 -22.50
C ALA A 257 18.68 -2.48 -23.92
N GLY A 258 18.83 -1.61 -24.91
CA GLY A 258 18.43 -1.96 -26.27
C GLY A 258 18.35 -0.76 -27.21
N ARG A 259 17.71 -0.97 -28.36
CA ARG A 259 17.37 0.08 -29.32
C ARG A 259 15.85 0.22 -29.38
N TYR A 260 15.39 1.45 -29.24
CA TYR A 260 13.97 1.78 -29.26
C TYR A 260 13.68 2.75 -30.39
N THR A 261 12.56 2.60 -31.08
CA THR A 261 12.05 3.57 -32.04
C THR A 261 10.72 4.10 -31.53
N VAL A 262 10.72 5.36 -31.12
CA VAL A 262 9.51 6.09 -30.70
C VAL A 262 8.89 6.74 -31.93
N THR A 263 7.59 6.57 -32.10
CA THR A 263 6.82 7.10 -33.22
C THR A 263 5.71 7.99 -32.69
N ALA A 264 5.62 9.21 -33.22
CA ALA A 264 4.48 10.10 -33.04
C ALA A 264 3.65 10.10 -34.33
N SER A 265 2.33 9.97 -34.21
CA SER A 265 1.42 9.83 -35.34
C SER A 265 0.12 10.60 -35.16
N CYS A 266 -0.45 11.08 -36.25
CA CYS A 266 -1.80 11.63 -36.29
C CYS A 266 -2.41 11.34 -37.67
N GLY A 267 -3.32 10.37 -37.73
CA GLY A 267 -3.86 9.85 -38.98
C GLY A 267 -2.78 9.25 -39.85
N VAL A 268 -2.67 9.71 -41.10
CA VAL A 268 -1.68 9.19 -42.07
C VAL A 268 -0.28 9.77 -41.90
N ALA A 269 -0.12 10.81 -41.07
CA ALA A 269 1.16 11.44 -40.84
C ALA A 269 1.85 10.82 -39.62
N SER A 270 3.13 10.50 -39.75
CA SER A 270 3.96 10.03 -38.63
C SER A 270 5.41 10.51 -38.75
N ALA A 271 6.10 10.50 -37.62
CA ALA A 271 7.54 10.69 -37.55
C ALA A 271 8.11 9.82 -36.42
N SER A 272 9.33 9.32 -36.62
CA SER A 272 9.96 8.42 -35.66
C SER A 272 11.37 8.89 -35.31
N LYS A 273 11.81 8.56 -34.11
CA LYS A 273 13.20 8.73 -33.65
C LYS A 273 13.68 7.47 -32.96
N THR A 274 14.92 7.10 -33.22
CA THR A 274 15.57 5.94 -32.60
C THR A 274 16.45 6.39 -31.44
N LEU A 275 16.34 5.67 -30.32
CA LEU A 275 17.13 5.82 -29.11
C LEU A 275 18.02 4.60 -28.90
N LYS A 276 19.21 4.80 -28.33
CA LYS A 276 20.04 3.72 -27.79
C LYS A 276 20.03 3.81 -26.26
N ILE A 277 19.59 2.73 -25.62
CA ILE A 277 19.49 2.62 -24.16
C ILE A 277 20.57 1.69 -23.66
N THR A 278 21.33 2.13 -22.65
CA THR A 278 22.32 1.31 -21.93
C THR A 278 21.78 0.91 -20.54
N PRO A 279 22.34 -0.12 -19.89
CA PRO A 279 21.96 -0.42 -18.51
C PRO A 279 22.27 0.75 -17.55
N ARG A 280 21.48 0.88 -16.48
CA ARG A 280 21.67 1.88 -15.42
C ARG A 280 22.89 1.64 -14.53
N GLU A 281 23.28 0.37 -14.34
CA GLU A 281 24.49 -0.07 -13.63
C GLU A 281 24.67 0.49 -12.20
N VAL A 282 23.60 0.54 -11.40
CA VAL A 282 23.65 1.06 -10.02
C VAL A 282 23.94 -0.01 -8.95
N THR A 283 24.13 -1.26 -9.36
CA THR A 283 24.29 -2.37 -8.42
C THR A 283 25.52 -2.18 -7.54
N ARG A 284 25.32 -2.30 -6.22
CA ARG A 284 26.37 -2.22 -5.20
C ARG A 284 26.28 -3.44 -4.29
N LYS A 285 27.40 -3.79 -3.68
CA LYS A 285 27.42 -4.87 -2.68
C LYS A 285 26.91 -4.32 -1.35
N ILE A 286 26.12 -5.13 -0.65
CA ILE A 286 25.71 -4.89 0.73
C ILE A 286 26.21 -6.05 1.58
N GLU A 287 26.73 -5.76 2.77
CA GLU A 287 27.26 -6.75 3.70
C GLU A 287 26.45 -6.74 4.98
N MET A 288 26.12 -7.93 5.50
CA MET A 288 25.61 -8.07 6.87
C MET A 288 26.73 -7.73 7.84
N VAL A 289 26.46 -6.87 8.83
CA VAL A 289 27.47 -6.37 9.77
C VAL A 289 27.28 -6.94 11.17
N GLY A 290 26.08 -6.85 11.73
CA GLY A 290 25.81 -7.33 13.09
C GLY A 290 24.35 -7.66 13.34
N GLN A 291 24.10 -8.33 14.47
CA GLN A 291 22.78 -8.77 14.90
C GLN A 291 22.62 -8.59 16.43
N GLY A 292 21.51 -7.98 16.84
CA GLY A 292 20.96 -8.03 18.19
C GLY A 292 19.83 -9.05 18.25
N SER A 293 20.16 -10.30 18.60
CA SER A 293 19.23 -11.42 18.51
C SER A 293 18.08 -11.35 19.53
N VAL A 294 16.87 -11.69 19.06
CA VAL A 294 15.69 -11.99 19.88
C VAL A 294 15.03 -13.23 19.30
N ASN A 295 15.14 -14.35 20.00
CA ASN A 295 14.88 -15.69 19.45
C ASN A 295 13.78 -16.43 20.21
N ASP A 296 13.34 -15.87 21.33
CA ASP A 296 12.32 -16.39 22.23
C ASP A 296 10.93 -15.79 21.96
N LYS A 297 10.87 -14.68 21.20
CA LYS A 297 9.64 -14.02 20.77
C LYS A 297 9.83 -13.23 19.49
N HIS A 298 8.71 -12.77 18.97
CA HIS A 298 8.63 -11.91 17.83
C HIS A 298 8.99 -10.45 18.16
N THR A 299 9.83 -9.79 17.35
CA THR A 299 10.12 -8.34 17.48
C THR A 299 9.24 -7.50 16.57
N SER A 300 9.04 -6.21 16.85
CA SER A 300 8.20 -5.32 16.05
C SER A 300 9.01 -4.17 15.42
N ASP A 301 8.40 -3.00 15.25
CA ASP A 301 9.08 -1.83 14.72
C ASP A 301 10.26 -1.39 15.61
N PHE A 302 11.12 -0.56 15.06
CA PHE A 302 12.33 -0.10 15.70
C PHE A 302 12.65 1.35 15.36
N TRP A 303 13.56 1.94 16.14
CA TRP A 303 14.13 3.25 15.84
C TRP A 303 15.60 3.27 16.25
N VAL A 304 16.48 3.80 15.40
CA VAL A 304 17.90 4.05 15.69
C VAL A 304 18.16 5.56 15.78
N TRP A 305 18.99 5.98 16.74
CA TRP A 305 19.34 7.39 16.96
C TRP A 305 20.73 7.57 17.58
N GLU A 306 21.25 8.80 17.53
CA GLU A 306 22.42 9.21 18.33
C GLU A 306 21.92 9.77 19.67
N GLY A 307 22.36 9.20 20.79
CA GLY A 307 22.04 9.69 22.12
C GLY A 307 22.77 10.99 22.47
N ILE A 308 22.32 11.66 23.53
CA ILE A 308 22.90 12.94 23.97
C ILE A 308 24.38 12.86 24.41
N ASP A 309 24.90 11.64 24.60
CA ASP A 309 26.31 11.37 24.91
C ASP A 309 27.17 11.10 23.65
N GLY A 310 26.58 11.19 22.46
CA GLY A 310 27.23 10.97 21.16
C GLY A 310 27.38 9.51 20.75
N ARG A 311 26.86 8.57 21.55
CA ARG A 311 26.79 7.13 21.21
C ARG A 311 25.55 6.83 20.38
N ASP A 312 25.53 5.68 19.73
CA ASP A 312 24.40 5.25 18.90
C ASP A 312 23.59 4.16 19.59
N TYR A 313 22.27 4.32 19.57
CA TYR A 313 21.33 3.46 20.25
C TYR A 313 20.18 3.06 19.33
N ALA A 314 19.53 1.95 19.67
CA ALA A 314 18.29 1.56 19.03
C ALA A 314 17.27 1.08 20.08
N VAL A 315 15.99 1.12 19.71
CA VAL A 315 14.88 0.57 20.48
C VAL A 315 14.05 -0.31 19.56
N THR A 316 13.59 -1.45 20.06
CA THR A 316 12.68 -2.37 19.33
C THR A 316 11.52 -2.76 20.24
N GLY A 317 10.31 -2.84 19.71
CA GLY A 317 9.19 -3.46 20.43
C GLY A 317 9.15 -4.99 20.31
N THR A 318 8.10 -5.60 20.87
CA THR A 318 7.80 -7.03 20.72
C THR A 318 6.35 -7.22 20.30
N TRP A 319 6.11 -8.24 19.46
CA TRP A 319 4.79 -8.46 18.85
C TRP A 319 4.17 -9.77 19.33
N GLY A 320 2.90 -9.72 19.76
CA GLY A 320 2.17 -10.92 20.17
C GLY A 320 2.79 -11.65 21.37
N ALA A 321 3.54 -10.94 22.20
CA ALA A 321 4.37 -11.46 23.27
C ALA A 321 3.94 -10.90 24.65
N ASP A 322 4.85 -10.20 25.33
CA ASP A 322 4.74 -9.82 26.75
C ASP A 322 4.87 -8.31 26.99
N GLY A 323 4.71 -7.50 25.94
CA GLY A 323 4.75 -6.04 26.04
C GLY A 323 6.13 -5.47 26.37
N THR A 324 7.20 -6.17 26.00
CA THR A 324 8.57 -5.69 26.23
C THR A 324 9.07 -4.82 25.06
N ALA A 325 9.70 -3.70 25.38
CA ALA A 325 10.59 -2.96 24.49
C ALA A 325 12.05 -3.18 24.91
N TYR A 326 12.95 -3.36 23.95
CA TYR A 326 14.38 -3.54 24.18
C TYR A 326 15.17 -2.33 23.71
N PHE A 327 16.12 -1.90 24.54
CA PHE A 327 17.09 -0.85 24.22
C PHE A 327 18.45 -1.47 23.93
N TRP A 328 19.11 -0.95 22.91
CA TRP A 328 20.33 -1.51 22.33
C TRP A 328 21.41 -0.45 22.23
N ASP A 329 22.65 -0.80 22.54
CA ASP A 329 23.83 -0.05 22.11
C ASP A 329 24.25 -0.57 20.74
N VAL A 330 24.27 0.33 19.75
CA VAL A 330 24.64 0.06 18.36
C VAL A 330 25.80 0.94 17.89
N THR A 331 26.54 1.55 18.84
CA THR A 331 27.70 2.41 18.56
C THR A 331 28.76 1.67 17.72
N ASP A 332 28.92 0.37 17.99
CA ASP A 332 29.59 -0.54 17.08
C ASP A 332 28.52 -1.40 16.40
N PRO A 333 28.18 -1.13 15.12
CA PRO A 333 27.15 -1.89 14.41
C PRO A 333 27.47 -3.38 14.26
N SER A 334 28.73 -3.80 14.42
CA SER A 334 29.14 -5.20 14.37
C SER A 334 28.97 -5.93 15.72
N ASN A 335 28.75 -5.18 16.80
CA ASN A 335 28.59 -5.67 18.16
C ASN A 335 27.37 -5.04 18.84
N ILE A 336 26.19 -5.32 18.29
CA ILE A 336 24.91 -4.87 18.83
C ILE A 336 24.65 -5.56 20.17
N SER A 337 24.41 -4.78 21.22
CA SER A 337 24.19 -5.33 22.57
C SER A 337 22.93 -4.75 23.21
N LYS A 338 22.13 -5.62 23.83
CA LYS A 338 20.98 -5.21 24.64
C LYS A 338 21.50 -4.57 25.93
N ILE A 339 21.05 -3.35 26.22
CA ILE A 339 21.51 -2.57 27.38
C ILE A 339 20.42 -2.36 28.43
N ASP A 340 19.15 -2.34 28.02
CA ASP A 340 18.02 -2.18 28.92
C ASP A 340 16.74 -2.73 28.30
N SER A 341 15.67 -2.81 29.09
CA SER A 341 14.35 -3.21 28.63
C SER A 341 13.24 -2.63 29.49
N VAL A 342 12.14 -2.26 28.87
CA VAL A 342 10.93 -1.82 29.55
C VAL A 342 9.80 -2.79 29.24
N GLN A 343 9.20 -3.36 30.28
CA GLN A 343 8.01 -4.18 30.14
C GLN A 343 6.77 -3.41 30.60
N VAL A 344 5.74 -3.39 29.76
CA VAL A 344 4.45 -2.75 30.07
C VAL A 344 3.32 -3.77 30.04
N ASP A 345 2.20 -3.47 30.70
CA ASP A 345 0.97 -4.26 30.54
C ASP A 345 0.42 -4.06 29.12
N ALA A 346 0.87 -4.93 28.23
CA ALA A 346 0.46 -5.07 26.84
C ALA A 346 0.89 -6.45 26.34
N ARG A 347 0.25 -6.93 25.27
CA ARG A 347 0.72 -8.12 24.54
C ARG A 347 1.69 -7.72 23.43
N THR A 348 1.48 -6.56 22.83
CA THR A 348 2.31 -6.03 21.74
C THR A 348 2.72 -4.59 22.08
N VAL A 349 4.01 -4.32 21.93
CA VAL A 349 4.52 -2.96 21.70
C VAL A 349 4.74 -2.89 20.20
N ASN A 350 3.78 -2.34 19.45
CA ASN A 350 3.79 -2.45 17.99
C ASN A 350 4.80 -1.48 17.38
N ASP A 351 4.83 -0.27 17.93
CA ASP A 351 5.62 0.83 17.41
C ASP A 351 6.38 1.55 18.53
N VAL A 352 7.55 2.08 18.16
CA VAL A 352 8.50 2.81 18.99
C VAL A 352 9.04 4.00 18.23
N LYS A 353 9.12 5.17 18.87
CA LYS A 353 9.67 6.39 18.26
C LYS A 353 10.50 7.15 19.27
N ILE A 354 11.51 7.86 18.76
CA ILE A 354 12.41 8.70 19.55
C ILE A 354 12.24 10.16 19.10
N SER A 355 12.23 11.10 20.04
CA SER A 355 12.22 12.53 19.74
C SER A 355 13.51 12.95 19.01
N GLU A 356 13.42 13.99 18.18
CA GLU A 356 14.56 14.50 17.41
C GLU A 356 15.76 14.87 18.30
N ASP A 357 15.51 15.32 19.54
CA ASP A 357 16.55 15.67 20.50
C ASP A 357 17.13 14.47 21.27
N GLY A 358 16.65 13.25 21.00
CA GLY A 358 17.16 12.00 21.54
C GLY A 358 16.86 11.74 23.01
N LYS A 359 15.90 12.46 23.62
CA LYS A 359 15.60 12.38 25.07
C LYS A 359 14.33 11.64 25.41
N ILE A 360 13.36 11.58 24.50
CA ILE A 360 12.06 10.97 24.75
C ILE A 360 11.86 9.79 23.82
N CYS A 361 11.47 8.65 24.38
CA CYS A 361 10.96 7.51 23.65
C CYS A 361 9.47 7.35 23.93
N VAL A 362 8.68 7.13 22.89
CA VAL A 362 7.29 6.73 23.01
C VAL A 362 7.14 5.31 22.50
N ILE A 363 6.48 4.47 23.29
CA ILE A 363 6.12 3.10 22.89
C ILE A 363 4.61 2.94 22.89
N SER A 364 4.10 2.26 21.85
CA SER A 364 2.68 1.94 21.74
C SER A 364 2.31 0.73 22.60
N ARG A 365 1.02 0.57 22.94
CA ARG A 365 0.51 -0.60 23.64
C ARG A 365 -0.69 -1.18 22.92
N GLU A 366 -0.69 -2.49 22.72
CA GLU A 366 -1.86 -3.25 22.27
C GLU A 366 -2.09 -4.52 23.10
N GLY A 367 -3.34 -4.77 23.45
CA GLY A 367 -3.75 -5.93 24.23
C GLY A 367 -3.45 -5.82 25.72
N ALA A 368 -3.52 -4.61 26.30
CA ALA A 368 -3.43 -4.39 27.74
C ALA A 368 -4.54 -5.14 28.51
N SER A 369 -4.22 -5.67 29.69
CA SER A 369 -5.11 -6.51 30.49
C SER A 369 -6.36 -5.76 30.98
N ASP A 370 -6.21 -4.47 31.24
CA ASP A 370 -7.27 -3.55 31.69
C ASP A 370 -8.00 -2.85 30.53
N ARG A 371 -7.65 -3.16 29.27
CA ARG A 371 -8.12 -2.50 28.04
C ARG A 371 -7.80 -1.01 27.94
N LYS A 372 -6.87 -0.52 28.75
CA LYS A 372 -6.29 0.82 28.63
C LYS A 372 -4.99 0.68 27.85
N ASN A 373 -5.12 0.62 26.53
CA ASN A 373 -4.00 0.46 25.62
C ASN A 373 -3.14 1.72 25.63
N GLY A 374 -3.55 2.84 25.03
CA GLY A 374 -2.75 4.07 25.14
C GLY A 374 -1.26 3.93 24.78
N LEU A 375 -0.44 4.82 25.33
CA LEU A 375 1.01 4.90 25.08
C LEU A 375 1.80 5.17 26.36
N VAL A 376 3.09 4.84 26.32
CA VAL A 376 4.04 5.06 27.41
C VAL A 376 5.14 5.99 26.94
N ILE A 377 5.44 7.01 27.75
CA ILE A 377 6.48 8.00 27.49
C ILE A 377 7.65 7.71 28.44
N ILE A 378 8.84 7.61 27.87
CA ILE A 378 10.06 7.13 28.53
C ILE A 378 11.15 8.18 28.34
N ASP A 379 11.84 8.53 29.42
CA ASP A 379 13.09 9.29 29.35
C ASP A 379 14.23 8.36 28.94
N VAL A 380 14.88 8.71 27.83
CA VAL A 380 16.01 7.99 27.23
C VAL A 380 17.27 8.85 27.16
N SER A 381 17.34 9.91 27.98
CA SER A 381 18.57 10.71 28.16
C SER A 381 19.75 9.84 28.62
N ASN A 382 19.47 8.73 29.31
CA ASN A 382 20.41 7.63 29.54
C ASN A 382 19.81 6.29 29.06
N PRO A 383 20.11 5.83 27.83
CA PRO A 383 19.54 4.60 27.28
C PRO A 383 19.92 3.30 27.99
N ARG A 384 20.82 3.36 28.97
CA ARG A 384 21.24 2.23 29.81
C ARG A 384 20.46 2.13 31.13
N ASP A 385 19.64 3.12 31.42
CA ASP A 385 18.79 3.21 32.62
C ASP A 385 17.59 4.10 32.27
N VAL A 386 16.67 3.53 31.48
CA VAL A 386 15.52 4.29 30.97
C VAL A 386 14.41 4.35 32.01
N GLU A 387 13.70 5.49 32.06
CA GLU A 387 12.65 5.71 33.07
C GLU A 387 11.30 5.97 32.40
N ILE A 388 10.25 5.23 32.78
CA ILE A 388 8.88 5.59 32.41
C ILE A 388 8.50 6.85 33.19
N ILE A 389 8.33 7.98 32.48
CA ILE A 389 8.00 9.26 33.10
C ILE A 389 6.50 9.56 33.07
N SER A 390 5.75 9.01 32.10
CA SER A 390 4.29 9.13 32.06
C SER A 390 3.61 8.08 31.18
N ARG A 391 2.29 8.04 31.26
CA ARG A 391 1.41 7.23 30.41
C ARG A 391 0.25 8.09 29.94
N PHE A 392 -0.21 7.86 28.72
CA PHE A 392 -1.38 8.54 28.17
C PHE A 392 -2.35 7.50 27.61
N ASP A 393 -3.56 7.45 28.16
CA ASP A 393 -4.62 6.50 27.75
C ASP A 393 -5.98 7.17 27.50
N GLU A 394 -6.03 8.51 27.56
CA GLU A 394 -7.26 9.27 27.37
C GLU A 394 -7.83 9.02 25.97
N ASN A 395 -9.06 8.51 25.91
CA ASN A 395 -9.75 8.13 24.67
C ASN A 395 -9.07 7.02 23.85
N MET A 396 -8.16 6.24 24.44
CA MET A 396 -7.39 5.18 23.77
C MET A 396 -7.74 3.77 24.27
N THR A 397 -9.01 3.37 24.08
CA THR A 397 -9.48 2.03 24.45
C THR A 397 -9.12 0.95 23.42
N GLY A 398 -8.94 1.34 22.15
CA GLY A 398 -8.37 0.48 21.11
C GLY A 398 -6.85 0.37 21.23
N GLY A 399 -6.27 -0.70 20.67
CA GLY A 399 -4.81 -0.81 20.57
C GLY A 399 -4.22 0.39 19.83
N VAL A 400 -3.08 0.89 20.31
CA VAL A 400 -2.32 1.93 19.61
C VAL A 400 -1.34 1.25 18.67
N HIS A 401 -1.58 1.39 17.37
CA HIS A 401 -0.84 0.64 16.35
C HIS A 401 0.42 1.37 15.89
N ASN A 402 0.28 2.66 15.58
CA ASN A 402 1.37 3.54 15.15
C ASN A 402 1.44 4.76 16.06
N VAL A 403 2.66 5.25 16.29
CA VAL A 403 2.94 6.53 16.91
C VAL A 403 3.97 7.30 16.06
N PHE A 404 3.91 8.62 16.05
CA PHE A 404 4.93 9.47 15.43
C PHE A 404 5.16 10.74 16.24
N ILE A 405 6.42 11.13 16.43
CA ILE A 405 6.81 12.35 17.16
C ILE A 405 7.26 13.39 16.14
N SER A 406 6.70 14.61 16.19
CA SER A 406 7.16 15.75 15.40
C SER A 406 7.14 17.00 16.28
N GLY A 407 8.34 17.52 16.58
CA GLY A 407 8.52 18.58 17.56
C GLY A 407 7.89 18.25 18.92
N ASP A 408 7.07 19.17 19.43
CA ASP A 408 6.36 19.05 20.71
C ASP A 408 5.07 18.21 20.62
N TYR A 409 4.79 17.55 19.49
CA TYR A 409 3.54 16.81 19.28
C TYR A 409 3.78 15.34 18.96
N LEU A 410 2.84 14.51 19.44
CA LEU A 410 2.74 13.09 19.18
C LEU A 410 1.43 12.78 18.43
N TYR A 411 1.55 11.99 17.38
CA TYR A 411 0.44 11.50 16.57
C TYR A 411 0.26 10.03 16.89
N ALA A 412 -0.90 9.63 17.41
CA ALA A 412 -1.10 8.29 17.93
C ALA A 412 -2.39 7.66 17.38
N LEU A 413 -2.23 6.55 16.66
CA LEU A 413 -3.32 5.84 16.01
C LEU A 413 -3.94 4.79 16.94
N SER A 414 -5.06 5.15 17.59
CA SER A 414 -5.80 4.24 18.47
C SER A 414 -7.04 3.68 17.77
N GLY A 415 -7.11 2.35 17.64
CA GLY A 415 -8.29 1.65 17.11
C GLY A 415 -8.51 1.79 15.60
N GLY A 416 -7.56 2.39 14.86
CA GLY A 416 -7.46 2.30 13.41
C GLY A 416 -8.43 3.16 12.59
N GLN A 417 -9.17 4.10 13.20
CA GLN A 417 -10.06 5.03 12.48
C GLN A 417 -9.56 6.48 12.50
N LYS A 418 -8.87 6.85 13.57
CA LYS A 418 -8.40 8.21 13.82
C LYS A 418 -7.04 8.18 14.48
N TYR A 419 -6.22 9.20 14.23
CA TYR A 419 -5.09 9.47 15.10
C TYR A 419 -5.39 10.69 15.99
N TYR A 420 -4.99 10.59 17.25
CA TYR A 420 -5.01 11.69 18.21
C TYR A 420 -3.73 12.49 18.07
N ILE A 421 -3.85 13.81 18.15
CA ILE A 421 -2.70 14.72 18.20
C ILE A 421 -2.56 15.16 19.66
N ILE A 422 -1.39 14.90 20.23
CA ILE A 422 -1.11 15.03 21.66
C ILE A 422 0.07 15.98 21.83
N ASP A 423 -0.12 17.02 22.62
CA ASP A 423 0.95 17.90 23.08
C ASP A 423 1.80 17.16 24.12
N ILE A 424 3.10 17.04 23.85
CA ILE A 424 4.11 16.41 24.70
C ILE A 424 5.22 17.40 25.10
N LYS A 425 4.98 18.71 25.01
CA LYS A 425 5.92 19.76 25.43
C LYS A 425 6.37 19.59 26.89
N ASP A 426 5.44 19.19 27.75
CA ASP A 426 5.76 18.57 29.03
C ASP A 426 5.46 17.06 28.96
N PRO A 427 6.47 16.21 28.71
CA PRO A 427 6.25 14.78 28.52
C PRO A 427 5.79 14.08 29.81
N LYS A 428 5.84 14.74 30.98
CA LYS A 428 5.25 14.23 32.22
C LYS A 428 3.74 14.48 32.31
N ASN A 429 3.23 15.45 31.57
CA ASN A 429 1.82 15.85 31.56
C ASN A 429 1.28 15.97 30.12
N PRO A 430 1.30 14.89 29.32
CA PRO A 430 0.81 14.91 27.94
C PRO A 430 -0.69 15.19 27.86
N ARG A 431 -1.13 15.87 26.81
CA ARG A 431 -2.55 16.24 26.62
C ARG A 431 -2.99 16.13 25.16
N ALA A 432 -4.12 15.46 24.91
CA ALA A 432 -4.74 15.51 23.59
C ALA A 432 -5.20 16.94 23.26
N VAL A 433 -4.80 17.43 22.09
CA VAL A 433 -5.20 18.75 21.57
C VAL A 433 -6.25 18.64 20.47
N SER A 434 -6.18 17.59 19.64
CA SER A 434 -7.14 17.34 18.57
C SER A 434 -7.09 15.88 18.10
N LYS A 435 -7.77 15.59 17.00
CA LYS A 435 -7.74 14.33 16.27
C LYS A 435 -7.95 14.59 14.78
N PHE A 436 -7.52 13.64 13.96
CA PHE A 436 -7.86 13.59 12.54
C PHE A 436 -8.55 12.26 12.22
N GLU A 437 -9.65 12.32 11.47
CA GLU A 437 -10.36 11.18 10.91
C GLU A 437 -11.02 11.61 9.59
N LEU A 438 -11.29 10.66 8.69
CA LEU A 438 -12.01 10.94 7.45
C LEU A 438 -13.52 10.85 7.67
N ASP A 439 -14.31 11.52 6.83
CA ASP A 439 -15.77 11.39 6.84
C ASP A 439 -16.27 10.18 6.04
N THR A 440 -15.38 9.49 5.31
CA THR A 440 -15.76 8.35 4.47
C THR A 440 -16.25 7.18 5.34
N PRO A 441 -17.41 6.56 5.03
CA PRO A 441 -17.94 5.46 5.83
C PRO A 441 -16.99 4.27 5.88
N GLY A 442 -16.65 3.81 7.08
CA GLY A 442 -15.79 2.63 7.27
C GLY A 442 -14.31 2.88 6.95
N HIS A 443 -13.89 4.15 6.87
CA HIS A 443 -12.48 4.52 6.74
C HIS A 443 -11.63 3.88 7.84
N SER A 444 -10.36 3.70 7.51
CA SER A 444 -9.40 3.14 8.43
C SER A 444 -8.03 3.70 8.13
N ILE A 445 -7.32 4.11 9.16
CA ILE A 445 -5.95 4.58 9.10
C ILE A 445 -5.05 3.48 9.65
N HIS A 446 -3.93 3.24 9.00
CA HIS A 446 -2.93 2.25 9.38
C HIS A 446 -1.68 2.88 10.00
N ASP A 447 -1.20 3.97 9.39
CA ASP A 447 0.08 4.56 9.73
C ASP A 447 0.04 6.07 9.52
N VAL A 448 0.88 6.81 10.27
CA VAL A 448 1.10 8.24 10.05
C VAL A 448 2.59 8.56 10.16
N TRP A 449 3.10 9.26 9.16
CA TRP A 449 4.43 9.85 9.16
C TRP A 449 4.30 11.37 9.09
N VAL A 450 5.06 12.13 9.88
CA VAL A 450 5.00 13.61 9.85
C VAL A 450 6.34 14.19 9.46
N GLU A 451 6.35 15.01 8.41
CA GLU A 451 7.54 15.73 7.95
C GLU A 451 7.14 17.17 7.58
N ASP A 452 7.94 18.14 8.02
CA ASP A 452 7.73 19.58 7.74
C ASP A 452 6.31 20.09 8.04
N GLY A 453 5.65 19.55 9.08
CA GLY A 453 4.28 19.92 9.44
C GLY A 453 3.20 19.37 8.52
N ILE A 454 3.51 18.37 7.70
CA ILE A 454 2.57 17.59 6.90
C ILE A 454 2.53 16.16 7.44
N ALA A 455 1.34 15.68 7.79
CA ALA A 455 1.10 14.29 8.11
C ALA A 455 0.71 13.51 6.84
N TYR A 456 1.52 12.50 6.53
CA TYR A 456 1.36 11.52 5.47
C TYR A 456 0.68 10.29 6.07
N SER A 457 -0.64 10.24 5.94
CA SER A 457 -1.47 9.22 6.55
C SER A 457 -1.76 8.10 5.54
N SER A 458 -1.60 6.85 5.99
CA SER A 458 -1.87 5.66 5.18
C SER A 458 -3.24 5.08 5.51
N ASN A 459 -4.22 5.22 4.61
CA ASN A 459 -5.62 5.01 4.93
C ASN A 459 -6.26 3.80 4.22
N TRP A 460 -5.50 2.74 3.99
CA TRP A 460 -6.00 1.51 3.35
C TRP A 460 -6.74 1.79 2.03
N ALA A 461 -8.09 1.71 2.07
CA ALA A 461 -8.96 1.89 0.92
C ALA A 461 -9.13 3.36 0.50
N ASP A 462 -8.94 4.30 1.42
CA ASP A 462 -8.92 5.74 1.12
C ASP A 462 -7.53 6.19 0.64
N GLY A 463 -6.52 5.30 0.68
CA GLY A 463 -5.16 5.52 0.15
C GLY A 463 -4.34 6.54 0.93
N ILE A 464 -3.44 7.24 0.23
CA ILE A 464 -2.59 8.28 0.81
C ILE A 464 -3.43 9.53 1.10
N GLN A 465 -3.30 10.07 2.31
CA GLN A 465 -3.87 11.36 2.69
C GLN A 465 -2.77 12.31 3.17
N LEU A 466 -2.70 13.52 2.60
CA LEU A 466 -1.81 14.59 3.06
C LEU A 466 -2.62 15.56 3.92
N VAL A 467 -2.17 15.75 5.16
CA VAL A 467 -2.85 16.56 6.17
C VAL A 467 -1.90 17.63 6.68
N ASP A 468 -2.26 18.90 6.51
CA ASP A 468 -1.54 20.03 7.09
C ASP A 468 -1.78 20.03 8.59
N VAL A 469 -0.69 19.82 9.34
CA VAL A 469 -0.65 19.79 10.80
C VAL A 469 0.29 20.86 11.35
N GLY A 470 0.60 21.89 10.55
CA GLY A 470 1.48 23.00 10.94
C GLY A 470 2.43 23.49 9.85
N ASN A 471 2.36 22.96 8.64
CA ASN A 471 3.09 23.47 7.48
C ASN A 471 2.53 24.81 7.00
N GLY A 472 1.20 24.99 7.10
CA GLY A 472 0.49 26.20 6.74
C GLY A 472 -0.05 26.23 5.30
N ILE A 473 0.23 25.21 4.48
CA ILE A 473 -0.25 25.10 3.09
C ILE A 473 -1.78 25.14 2.96
N ALA A 474 -2.51 24.60 3.95
CA ALA A 474 -3.96 24.64 4.04
C ALA A 474 -4.45 25.44 5.27
N GLY A 475 -3.53 26.10 5.97
CA GLY A 475 -3.77 26.75 7.26
C GLY A 475 -4.18 25.74 8.34
N GLY A 476 -3.58 24.55 8.31
CA GLY A 476 -3.71 23.51 9.32
C GLY A 476 -2.77 23.75 10.50
N SER A 477 -3.03 23.05 11.60
CA SER A 477 -2.24 23.09 12.83
C SER A 477 -2.45 21.79 13.62
N PRO A 478 -1.63 21.48 14.63
CA PRO A 478 -1.85 20.33 15.49
C PRO A 478 -3.22 20.37 16.19
N GLU A 479 -3.75 21.57 16.50
CA GLU A 479 -5.07 21.75 17.11
C GLU A 479 -6.24 21.68 16.10
N ASN A 480 -5.96 21.87 14.82
CA ASN A 480 -6.95 21.89 13.73
C ASN A 480 -6.32 21.35 12.45
N PRO A 481 -6.11 20.02 12.35
CA PRO A 481 -5.51 19.39 11.19
C PRO A 481 -6.40 19.52 9.97
N LYS A 482 -5.82 19.75 8.78
CA LYS A 482 -6.58 19.95 7.54
C LYS A 482 -6.04 19.09 6.40
N GLN A 483 -6.85 18.15 5.93
CA GLN A 483 -6.55 17.40 4.72
C GLN A 483 -6.62 18.32 3.50
N PHE A 484 -5.64 18.19 2.58
CA PHE A 484 -5.55 19.06 1.41
C PHE A 484 -5.19 18.36 0.10
N ALA A 485 -4.68 17.12 0.17
CA ALA A 485 -4.46 16.29 -1.02
C ALA A 485 -4.61 14.80 -0.67
N SER A 486 -4.90 13.98 -1.68
CA SER A 486 -5.09 12.55 -1.50
C SER A 486 -4.89 11.76 -2.78
N TYR A 487 -4.54 10.48 -2.67
CA TYR A 487 -4.55 9.56 -3.80
C TYR A 487 -4.93 8.15 -3.33
N ALA A 488 -5.97 7.56 -3.95
CA ALA A 488 -6.49 6.24 -3.61
C ALA A 488 -6.04 5.17 -4.61
N TYR A 489 -5.50 4.05 -4.13
CA TYR A 489 -5.07 2.94 -4.97
C TYR A 489 -6.23 2.04 -5.38
N PRO A 490 -6.23 1.50 -6.61
CA PRO A 490 -7.22 0.50 -7.02
C PRO A 490 -7.25 -0.75 -6.12
N ASN A 491 -6.09 -1.18 -5.59
CA ASN A 491 -5.96 -2.39 -4.75
C ASN A 491 -6.41 -2.18 -3.28
N LYS A 492 -6.57 -0.93 -2.82
CA LYS A 492 -7.04 -0.55 -1.47
C LYS A 492 -6.16 -1.05 -0.32
N ALA A 493 -4.88 -1.33 -0.58
CA ALA A 493 -3.98 -1.98 0.37
C ALA A 493 -2.93 -1.04 1.00
N ASN A 494 -3.13 0.28 0.94
CA ASN A 494 -2.15 1.25 1.43
C ASN A 494 -1.88 1.09 2.94
N HIS A 495 -0.63 0.77 3.24
CA HIS A 495 -0.12 0.43 4.56
C HIS A 495 0.83 1.48 5.14
N ALA A 496 1.76 1.98 4.31
CA ALA A 496 2.78 2.96 4.69
C ALA A 496 2.87 4.03 3.59
N SER A 497 3.20 5.28 3.95
CA SER A 497 3.26 6.42 3.02
C SER A 497 4.37 7.37 3.44
N PHE A 498 5.44 7.46 2.64
CA PHE A 498 6.59 8.32 2.94
C PHE A 498 6.81 9.37 1.84
N PRO A 499 7.02 10.64 2.21
CA PRO A 499 7.36 11.69 1.26
C PRO A 499 8.75 11.50 0.66
N PHE A 500 8.90 11.96 -0.58
CA PHE A 500 10.18 12.08 -1.25
C PHE A 500 10.19 13.30 -2.16
N ARG A 501 10.97 14.32 -1.77
CA ARG A 501 11.27 15.47 -2.64
C ARG A 501 12.57 15.17 -3.38
N SER A 502 12.48 14.89 -4.67
CA SER A 502 13.65 14.55 -5.49
C SER A 502 14.56 15.78 -5.63
N PRO A 503 15.81 15.74 -5.12
CA PRO A 503 16.75 16.84 -5.28
C PRO A 503 17.17 17.06 -6.74
N SER A 504 17.21 16.00 -7.57
CA SER A 504 17.64 16.11 -8.96
C SER A 504 16.59 16.67 -9.91
N THR A 505 15.31 16.52 -9.60
CA THR A 505 14.20 16.95 -10.47
C THR A 505 13.31 18.04 -9.87
N GLY A 506 13.35 18.23 -8.55
CA GLY A 506 12.44 19.11 -7.82
C GLY A 506 11.02 18.56 -7.68
N LYS A 507 10.75 17.35 -8.17
CA LYS A 507 9.43 16.71 -8.05
C LYS A 507 9.16 16.26 -6.63
N PHE A 508 7.89 16.33 -6.24
CA PHE A 508 7.40 15.85 -4.96
C PHE A 508 6.62 14.56 -5.15
N TYR A 509 7.19 13.47 -4.69
CA TYR A 509 6.56 12.16 -4.68
C TYR A 509 6.09 11.80 -3.28
N VAL A 510 5.06 10.96 -3.20
CA VAL A 510 4.79 10.13 -2.03
C VAL A 510 4.89 8.68 -2.48
N ILE A 511 5.79 7.93 -1.85
CA ILE A 511 5.90 6.50 -2.05
C ILE A 511 4.98 5.84 -1.03
N GLY A 512 4.01 5.07 -1.49
CA GLY A 512 3.20 4.27 -0.59
C GLY A 512 3.37 2.78 -0.82
N GLY A 513 3.29 2.01 0.27
CA GLY A 513 3.47 0.56 0.26
C GLY A 513 2.16 -0.15 0.51
N ASP A 514 2.02 -1.31 -0.13
CA ASP A 514 0.96 -2.26 0.15
C ASP A 514 1.34 -3.21 1.29
N GLU A 515 0.33 -3.65 2.05
CA GLU A 515 0.42 -4.81 2.93
C GLU A 515 -0.72 -5.79 2.64
N ILE A 516 -0.38 -6.95 2.09
CA ILE A 516 -1.34 -7.99 1.73
C ILE A 516 -0.83 -9.35 2.23
N PHE A 517 -1.67 -10.09 2.96
CA PHE A 517 -1.36 -11.46 3.40
C PHE A 517 -2.28 -12.47 2.70
N PRO A 518 -1.99 -12.85 1.44
CA PRO A 518 -2.88 -13.69 0.64
C PRO A 518 -3.14 -15.07 1.24
N TYR A 519 -2.23 -15.56 2.09
CA TYR A 519 -2.33 -16.85 2.78
C TYR A 519 -2.62 -16.72 4.28
N GLY A 520 -2.93 -15.52 4.76
CA GLY A 520 -3.04 -15.20 6.18
C GLY A 520 -1.68 -15.16 6.90
N LEU A 521 -1.74 -14.84 8.20
CA LEU A 521 -0.56 -14.80 9.08
C LEU A 521 -0.56 -16.01 10.02
N ASN A 522 0.53 -16.78 9.99
CA ASN A 522 0.85 -17.81 10.96
C ASN A 522 1.87 -17.25 11.97
N THR A 523 1.35 -16.86 13.12
CA THR A 523 2.11 -16.20 14.20
C THR A 523 2.69 -17.19 15.22
N GLY A 524 2.52 -18.49 15.00
CA GLY A 524 3.05 -19.52 15.87
C GLY A 524 4.52 -19.81 15.57
N LYS A 525 5.25 -20.32 16.57
CA LYS A 525 6.62 -20.80 16.37
C LYS A 525 6.69 -21.84 15.26
N GLY A 526 7.56 -21.64 14.28
CA GLY A 526 7.64 -22.50 13.08
C GLY A 526 6.75 -22.04 11.92
N GLY A 527 5.96 -20.97 12.10
CA GLY A 527 5.11 -20.39 11.08
C GLY A 527 5.92 -19.58 10.07
N VAL A 528 5.87 -20.00 8.80
CA VAL A 528 6.45 -19.25 7.67
C VAL A 528 5.33 -18.44 7.03
N ASN A 529 5.64 -17.18 6.71
CA ASN A 529 4.68 -16.21 6.16
C ASN A 529 5.16 -15.68 4.82
N MET A 530 4.21 -15.37 3.95
CA MET A 530 4.45 -14.72 2.67
C MET A 530 3.50 -13.55 2.53
N ALA A 531 4.07 -12.35 2.42
CA ALA A 531 3.35 -11.14 2.14
C ALA A 531 3.24 -10.93 0.62
N GLY A 532 2.44 -9.97 0.21
CA GLY A 532 2.29 -9.50 -1.17
C GLY A 532 2.03 -8.01 -1.21
N GLY A 533 2.00 -7.46 -2.43
CA GLY A 533 1.85 -6.04 -2.68
C GLY A 533 3.10 -5.42 -3.30
N TYR A 534 3.04 -4.13 -3.59
CA TYR A 534 4.16 -3.39 -4.17
C TYR A 534 4.21 -1.94 -3.64
N LEU A 535 5.27 -1.23 -4.00
CA LEU A 535 5.37 0.21 -3.77
C LEU A 535 4.77 0.98 -4.95
N HIS A 536 3.86 1.88 -4.64
CA HIS A 536 3.30 2.89 -5.54
C HIS A 536 4.13 4.17 -5.43
N VAL A 537 4.47 4.79 -6.57
CA VAL A 537 5.12 6.09 -6.62
C VAL A 537 4.14 7.10 -7.22
N VAL A 538 3.62 7.98 -6.36
CA VAL A 538 2.63 8.99 -6.74
C VAL A 538 3.29 10.36 -6.79
N ASP A 539 3.19 11.03 -7.94
CA ASP A 539 3.66 12.40 -8.16
C ASP A 539 2.60 13.38 -7.63
N PHE A 540 2.93 14.06 -6.54
CA PHE A 540 2.14 15.12 -5.88
C PHE A 540 2.68 16.52 -6.22
N THR A 541 3.48 16.66 -7.28
CA THR A 541 3.97 17.99 -7.71
C THR A 541 2.80 18.92 -8.08
N ASP A 542 1.74 18.37 -8.69
CA ASP A 542 0.43 19.02 -8.79
C ASP A 542 -0.52 18.39 -7.76
N LEU A 543 -0.80 19.14 -6.68
CA LEU A 543 -1.60 18.66 -5.55
C LEU A 543 -3.06 18.41 -5.90
N GLU A 544 -3.57 19.07 -6.94
CA GLU A 544 -4.96 18.92 -7.39
C GLU A 544 -5.14 17.69 -8.29
N ASN A 545 -4.06 17.26 -8.95
CA ASN A 545 -4.07 16.15 -9.91
C ASN A 545 -2.91 15.17 -9.68
N PRO A 546 -2.82 14.53 -8.50
CA PRO A 546 -1.78 13.56 -8.23
C PRO A 546 -1.87 12.36 -9.19
N GLU A 547 -0.71 11.91 -9.68
CA GLU A 547 -0.63 10.84 -10.67
C GLU A 547 0.30 9.72 -10.17
N GLU A 548 -0.16 8.47 -10.15
CA GLU A 548 0.75 7.34 -9.99
C GLU A 548 1.58 7.14 -11.25
N VAL A 549 2.89 7.35 -11.11
CA VAL A 549 3.82 7.38 -12.24
C VAL A 549 4.66 6.12 -12.33
N ALA A 550 4.92 5.45 -11.21
CA ALA A 550 5.83 4.31 -11.14
C ALA A 550 5.44 3.31 -10.05
N ARG A 551 6.01 2.10 -10.15
CA ARG A 551 5.89 1.06 -9.13
C ARG A 551 7.18 0.29 -8.91
N PHE A 552 7.33 -0.30 -7.73
CA PHE A 552 8.42 -1.26 -7.43
C PHE A 552 7.85 -2.50 -6.73
N GLU A 553 7.95 -3.66 -7.38
CA GLU A 553 7.36 -4.91 -6.90
C GLU A 553 8.44 -5.99 -6.71
N ILE A 554 8.39 -6.69 -5.58
CA ILE A 554 9.11 -7.95 -5.39
C ILE A 554 8.07 -9.07 -5.46
N PRO A 555 8.10 -9.94 -6.48
CA PRO A 555 7.14 -11.03 -6.58
C PRO A 555 7.13 -11.89 -5.30
N TYR A 556 5.94 -12.18 -4.79
CA TYR A 556 5.73 -12.99 -3.59
C TYR A 556 6.30 -12.40 -2.29
N ALA A 557 6.45 -11.08 -2.23
CA ALA A 557 6.73 -10.36 -1.00
C ALA A 557 5.92 -9.06 -0.95
N GLY A 558 5.63 -8.57 0.26
CA GLY A 558 4.97 -7.29 0.49
C GLY A 558 5.94 -6.30 1.13
N SER A 559 5.72 -5.01 0.89
CA SER A 559 6.46 -3.93 1.55
C SER A 559 5.99 -3.74 2.99
N HIS A 560 6.82 -3.12 3.83
CA HIS A 560 6.40 -2.58 5.11
C HIS A 560 6.99 -1.17 5.32
N ASN A 561 7.79 -0.94 6.36
CA ASN A 561 8.31 0.39 6.69
C ASN A 561 9.66 0.63 6.00
N TYR A 562 9.92 1.88 5.64
CA TYR A 562 11.08 2.26 4.84
C TYR A 562 11.65 3.62 5.20
N TRP A 563 12.85 3.89 4.70
CA TRP A 563 13.58 5.12 4.89
C TRP A 563 14.10 5.64 3.56
N ILE A 564 14.10 6.95 3.38
CA ILE A 564 14.63 7.61 2.18
C ILE A 564 15.73 8.56 2.62
N GLU A 565 16.91 8.39 2.04
CA GLU A 565 18.04 9.31 2.25
C GLU A 565 18.55 9.79 0.89
N GLY A 566 18.48 11.10 0.66
CA GLY A 566 18.79 11.67 -0.65
C GLY A 566 17.90 11.04 -1.72
N GLU A 567 18.50 10.35 -2.68
CA GLU A 567 17.79 9.62 -3.76
C GLU A 567 17.90 8.09 -3.62
N THR A 568 18.10 7.59 -2.39
CA THR A 568 18.14 6.15 -2.11
C THR A 568 17.03 5.76 -1.15
N LEU A 569 16.22 4.79 -1.57
CA LEU A 569 15.20 4.15 -0.73
C LEU A 569 15.76 2.88 -0.09
N TYR A 570 15.55 2.72 1.21
CA TYR A 570 15.83 1.52 2.00
C TYR A 570 14.51 0.96 2.51
N VAL A 571 14.08 -0.18 1.99
CA VAL A 571 12.72 -0.68 2.24
C VAL A 571 12.68 -2.13 2.68
N ALA A 572 11.98 -2.38 3.78
CA ALA A 572 11.66 -3.72 4.22
C ALA A 572 10.59 -4.34 3.32
N PHE A 573 10.85 -5.57 2.89
CA PHE A 573 9.94 -6.38 2.07
C PHE A 573 9.65 -7.72 2.76
N TYR A 574 9.27 -7.71 4.05
CA TYR A 574 8.94 -8.92 4.82
C TYR A 574 9.85 -10.13 4.51
N ASN A 575 9.31 -11.15 3.84
CA ASN A 575 10.00 -12.39 3.51
C ASN A 575 11.10 -12.26 2.43
N ALA A 576 11.24 -11.09 1.84
CA ALA A 576 12.30 -10.72 0.90
C ALA A 576 13.39 -9.86 1.55
N GLY A 577 13.31 -9.54 2.83
CA GLY A 577 14.33 -8.76 3.53
C GLY A 577 14.35 -7.29 3.10
N VAL A 578 15.50 -6.63 3.23
CA VAL A 578 15.65 -5.21 2.86
C VAL A 578 16.09 -5.07 1.41
N ARG A 579 15.45 -4.15 0.68
CA ARG A 579 15.81 -3.72 -0.67
C ARG A 579 16.34 -2.30 -0.64
N VAL A 580 17.35 -2.03 -1.45
CA VAL A 580 17.91 -0.68 -1.65
C VAL A 580 17.62 -0.27 -3.09
N VAL A 581 16.94 0.86 -3.30
CA VAL A 581 16.41 1.26 -4.61
C VAL A 581 16.88 2.68 -4.98
N ASP A 582 17.29 2.85 -6.23
CA ASP A 582 17.71 4.11 -6.84
C ASP A 582 16.49 4.94 -7.27
N LEU A 583 16.28 6.05 -6.57
CA LEU A 583 15.23 7.03 -6.87
C LEU A 583 15.75 8.23 -7.69
N SER A 584 16.96 8.17 -8.24
CA SER A 584 17.51 9.29 -9.00
C SER A 584 16.81 9.55 -10.33
N GLY A 585 16.70 10.83 -10.67
CA GLY A 585 16.02 11.33 -11.86
C GLY A 585 14.49 11.26 -11.77
N GLU A 586 13.83 11.53 -12.90
CA GLU A 586 12.37 11.41 -12.95
C GLU A 586 11.97 9.92 -12.91
N LEU A 587 10.94 9.62 -12.12
CA LEU A 587 10.43 8.26 -11.93
C LEU A 587 9.21 8.02 -12.81
N MET A 588 9.23 6.92 -13.57
CA MET A 588 8.09 6.47 -14.36
C MET A 588 8.21 4.96 -14.66
N GLY A 589 7.10 4.21 -14.66
CA GLY A 589 7.07 2.79 -15.06
C GLY A 589 7.50 1.79 -13.98
N ASP A 590 8.03 0.64 -14.41
CA ASP A 590 8.44 -0.47 -13.54
C ASP A 590 9.90 -0.31 -13.07
N LEU A 591 10.08 0.25 -11.87
CA LEU A 591 11.40 0.61 -11.36
C LEU A 591 12.31 -0.62 -11.19
N ARG A 592 11.75 -1.80 -10.88
CA ARG A 592 12.54 -3.02 -10.74
C ARG A 592 13.08 -3.48 -12.09
N LYS A 593 12.23 -3.53 -13.12
CA LYS A 593 12.67 -3.94 -14.48
C LYS A 593 13.75 -3.01 -15.04
N GLN A 594 13.66 -1.72 -14.72
CA GLN A 594 14.63 -0.70 -15.11
C GLN A 594 16.03 -0.87 -14.49
N GLY A 595 16.21 -1.84 -13.60
CA GLY A 595 17.48 -2.08 -12.93
C GLY A 595 17.80 -1.05 -11.85
N ARG A 596 16.78 -0.49 -11.18
CA ARG A 596 16.95 0.46 -10.07
C ARG A 596 17.20 -0.21 -8.71
N GLU A 597 17.08 -1.53 -8.59
CA GLU A 597 17.50 -2.24 -7.37
C GLU A 597 19.03 -2.20 -7.26
N ILE A 598 19.52 -1.45 -6.27
CA ILE A 598 20.93 -1.25 -5.98
C ILE A 598 21.51 -2.49 -5.30
N ALA A 599 20.84 -2.95 -4.26
CA ALA A 599 21.29 -4.06 -3.42
C ALA A 599 20.12 -4.64 -2.65
N TRP A 600 20.34 -5.82 -2.06
CA TRP A 600 19.38 -6.43 -1.17
C TRP A 600 20.04 -7.33 -0.14
N ILE A 601 19.38 -7.53 1.00
CA ILE A 601 19.86 -8.40 2.08
C ILE A 601 18.70 -9.11 2.76
N ILE A 602 18.91 -10.36 3.19
CA ILE A 602 17.90 -11.20 3.84
C ILE A 602 18.47 -11.73 5.17
N PRO A 603 17.84 -11.43 6.33
CA PRO A 603 18.33 -11.87 7.63
C PRO A 603 17.94 -13.32 7.94
N ASN A 604 18.61 -14.28 7.33
CA ASN A 604 18.41 -15.69 7.65
C ASN A 604 19.13 -16.07 8.95
N ASP A 605 18.38 -16.26 10.04
CA ASP A 605 18.90 -16.78 11.31
C ASP A 605 18.40 -18.19 11.60
N ALA A 606 19.30 -19.15 11.70
CA ALA A 606 18.98 -20.54 12.07
C ALA A 606 18.46 -20.66 13.51
N ASN A 607 18.75 -19.67 14.37
CA ASN A 607 18.34 -19.64 15.76
C ASN A 607 17.14 -18.72 16.01
N GLY A 608 16.62 -18.03 14.99
CA GLY A 608 15.47 -17.14 15.13
C GLY A 608 14.24 -17.85 15.69
N TYR A 609 13.28 -17.08 16.21
CA TYR A 609 12.00 -17.57 16.72
C TYR A 609 11.37 -18.60 15.77
N THR A 610 11.31 -18.26 14.48
CA THR A 610 11.15 -19.21 13.39
C THR A 610 12.45 -19.26 12.56
N ALA A 611 13.14 -20.39 12.60
CA ALA A 611 14.44 -20.57 11.97
C ALA A 611 14.39 -20.32 10.45
N ASN A 612 15.30 -19.46 9.96
CA ASN A 612 15.46 -19.10 8.54
C ASN A 612 14.17 -18.64 7.85
N ALA A 613 13.28 -17.99 8.60
CA ALA A 613 12.04 -17.41 8.08
C ALA A 613 12.09 -15.88 8.26
N PRO A 614 12.86 -15.15 7.45
CA PRO A 614 12.92 -13.70 7.52
C PRO A 614 11.53 -13.10 7.32
N PHE A 615 11.25 -12.04 8.05
CA PHE A 615 10.04 -11.24 7.96
C PHE A 615 10.36 -9.82 8.44
N THR A 616 11.16 -9.11 7.65
CA THR A 616 11.68 -7.78 7.99
C THR A 616 10.58 -6.74 8.06
N TRP A 617 10.61 -5.93 9.12
CA TRP A 617 9.52 -5.02 9.46
C TRP A 617 9.79 -3.57 9.04
N GLY A 618 11.00 -3.07 9.25
CA GLY A 618 11.39 -1.72 8.85
C GLY A 618 12.87 -1.65 8.50
N ALA A 619 13.28 -0.58 7.83
CA ALA A 619 14.68 -0.25 7.59
C ALA A 619 14.92 1.24 7.82
N GLN A 620 16.05 1.59 8.44
CA GLN A 620 16.46 2.96 8.73
C GLN A 620 17.96 3.12 8.47
N LEU A 621 18.35 4.17 7.76
CA LEU A 621 19.75 4.51 7.56
C LEU A 621 20.24 5.34 8.75
N HIS A 622 21.37 4.96 9.34
CA HIS A 622 22.02 5.72 10.40
C HIS A 622 23.54 5.66 10.25
N LYS A 623 24.19 6.83 10.10
CA LYS A 623 25.65 6.97 9.95
C LYS A 623 26.28 5.97 8.96
N GLY A 624 25.64 5.79 7.80
CA GLY A 624 26.11 4.92 6.72
C GLY A 624 25.88 3.42 6.91
N HIS A 625 25.16 3.02 7.96
CA HIS A 625 24.68 1.65 8.16
C HIS A 625 23.17 1.60 8.01
N VAL A 626 22.66 0.51 7.43
CA VAL A 626 21.23 0.23 7.33
C VAL A 626 20.88 -0.66 8.51
N PHE A 627 20.15 -0.13 9.47
CA PHE A 627 19.55 -0.92 10.56
C PHE A 627 18.17 -1.39 10.12
N PHE A 628 17.76 -2.56 10.58
CA PHE A 628 16.44 -3.11 10.28
C PHE A 628 16.02 -4.13 11.33
N SER A 629 14.74 -4.14 11.68
CA SER A 629 14.16 -5.18 12.53
C SER A 629 13.61 -6.32 11.69
N ASP A 630 13.73 -7.53 12.23
CA ASP A 630 13.18 -8.75 11.68
C ASP A 630 12.29 -9.43 12.71
N TRP A 631 11.04 -9.69 12.32
CA TRP A 631 10.02 -10.25 13.21
C TRP A 631 10.47 -11.53 13.91
N ASN A 632 11.33 -12.33 13.29
CA ASN A 632 11.74 -13.64 13.79
C ASN A 632 13.16 -13.67 14.37
N SER A 633 14.00 -12.65 14.18
CA SER A 633 15.42 -12.74 14.53
C SER A 633 16.02 -11.49 15.19
N GLY A 634 15.21 -10.45 15.43
CA GLY A 634 15.60 -9.27 16.19
C GLY A 634 16.14 -8.14 15.34
N LEU A 635 17.09 -7.38 15.89
CA LEU A 635 17.67 -6.20 15.23
C LEU A 635 18.89 -6.60 14.40
N TRP A 636 19.05 -6.02 13.22
CA TRP A 636 20.20 -6.25 12.34
C TRP A 636 20.81 -4.94 11.87
N SER A 637 22.08 -5.02 11.46
CA SER A 637 22.77 -3.96 10.75
C SER A 637 23.44 -4.50 9.49
N ALA A 638 23.44 -3.68 8.45
CA ALA A 638 24.13 -3.94 7.21
C ALA A 638 24.85 -2.68 6.72
N LYS A 639 25.81 -2.86 5.81
CA LYS A 639 26.56 -1.76 5.21
C LYS A 639 26.57 -1.88 3.71
N LEU A 640 26.08 -0.83 3.05
CA LEU A 640 26.15 -0.70 1.61
C LEU A 640 27.55 -0.20 1.22
N GLU A 641 28.22 -0.89 0.31
CA GLU A 641 29.49 -0.41 -0.24
C GLU A 641 29.27 0.93 -0.98
N PRO A 642 30.25 1.85 -0.95
CA PRO A 642 30.19 3.06 -1.76
C PRO A 642 30.17 2.73 -3.25
N GLU A 643 29.76 3.70 -4.06
CA GLU A 643 29.85 3.57 -5.51
C GLU A 643 31.31 3.37 -5.94
N LYS A 644 31.56 2.35 -6.77
CA LYS A 644 32.90 2.09 -7.31
C LYS A 644 33.12 2.93 -8.56
N PRO A 645 34.24 3.66 -8.69
CA PRO A 645 34.57 4.36 -9.92
C PRO A 645 34.59 3.39 -11.12
N LYS A 646 34.05 3.80 -12.27
CA LYS A 646 33.95 2.97 -13.49
C LYS A 646 35.26 2.34 -13.98
N ASN A 647 36.41 2.88 -13.56
CA ASN A 647 37.75 2.38 -13.93
C ASN A 647 38.40 1.50 -12.84
N THR A 648 37.64 0.99 -11.86
CA THR A 648 38.20 0.12 -10.82
C THR A 648 38.55 -1.25 -11.41
N PRO A 649 39.85 -1.66 -11.45
CA PRO A 649 40.20 -2.98 -11.96
C PRO A 649 39.59 -4.06 -11.06
N ILE A 650 38.91 -5.03 -11.67
CA ILE A 650 38.38 -6.21 -10.97
C ILE A 650 39.57 -6.99 -10.42
N LYS A 651 39.84 -6.87 -9.12
CA LYS A 651 40.75 -7.80 -8.43
C LYS A 651 40.03 -9.13 -8.27
N VAL A 652 40.32 -10.07 -9.17
CA VAL A 652 39.96 -11.48 -8.98
C VAL A 652 40.70 -11.94 -7.72
N LYS A 653 39.94 -12.32 -6.69
CA LYS A 653 40.47 -12.97 -5.49
C LYS A 653 40.70 -14.44 -5.76
#